data_AF-C5P273-F1
#
_entry.id   AF-C5P273-F1
#
_cell.length_a   1.000
_cell.length_b   1.000
_cell.length_c   1.000
_cell.angle_alpha   90.00
_cell.angle_beta   90.00
_cell.angle_gamma   90.00
#
_symmetry.space_group_name_H-M   'P 1'
#
loop_
_entity.id
_entity.type
_entity.pdbx_description
1 polymer ?
#
loop_
_entity_poly.entity_id
_entity_poly.type
_entity_poly.pdbx_seq_one_letter_code
_entity_poly.pdbx_strand_id
1 'polypeptide(L)'
;MTVIEASTVPLTKPGLVGKMEDRKRPASHDPSDSTPPSKRQATSVNGGAKIHPDADMPWKDDLERFQKDAILRQMQEYKREKTTLEARIKELTKSAAYHDEHIRVIDAWLQQLLDEVKVLLGPLGEASEDSSPPQSALLFTGNENFQKHLKDRADLIKSTMSLLSARAPKASRDVAELQSQLNKKLAEEKATIAELDQALADKQQLEERLEAASLRYMVAEKRIDRAKSLTVARLEKQYILGAQKSSGENMSARREESSGPNGPSDSTEKLSELEMSYNKTIAISEIQKEQIEKLEAENSKLSTQLTDLHVKLSKLSDEDYSQTDLFKQLKSQHEDVIKRVNHLEATNVQLREEAKKLQTERTAYQVQIENEVQASLGEKEAYLSKVESDLARIRNARDELLADQQMRKAAQEQEKFSLVQMKELLEAREARITSLESEVERLHLQIDGVKDVRSATTELSMDELRAKYETLDKQYELLNTELSSMQAAFKRTSKLASQKITEFANLEDKIQRLIAEKSKADQKYFAAMKSKEARDLELRTLRVQNMKSSDIISQLKDSESMTRNLVSNVEKQLSETKEALNSALAQHRASQQQVTEANLAIQGLRLQVAELKALLANRDASLASANSTCRKAENTVEGLKSILADTKKSLESWKAKGLGNSSSEYEMLRTLALCTVCRRTWKNTAIKTCGHVFCKECVEERLTSRSRKCPNCNKSFGNNDYMHITL
;
A
#
# COMPACT_ATOMS: atom_id res chain seq x y z
N MET A 1 51.22 -48.97 8.68
CA MET A 1 50.36 -49.87 7.87
C MET A 1 48.93 -49.64 8.35
N THR A 2 47.95 -49.32 7.52
CA THR A 2 47.92 -49.10 6.05
C THR A 2 46.94 -47.95 5.74
N VAL A 3 47.19 -47.19 4.68
CA VAL A 3 46.23 -46.20 4.18
C VAL A 3 45.09 -46.93 3.47
N ILE A 4 43.85 -46.48 3.67
CA ILE A 4 42.70 -46.81 2.82
C ILE A 4 42.03 -45.50 2.45
N GLU A 5 41.82 -45.29 1.16
CA GLU A 5 41.37 -44.02 0.59
C GLU A 5 39.85 -43.92 0.49
N ALA A 6 39.33 -42.70 0.36
CA ALA A 6 37.90 -42.46 0.15
C ALA A 6 37.49 -42.82 -1.30
N SER A 7 36.37 -43.51 -1.46
CA SER A 7 35.77 -43.78 -2.78
C SER A 7 34.64 -42.78 -3.07
N THR A 8 34.80 -41.97 -4.11
CA THR A 8 33.76 -41.06 -4.62
C THR A 8 33.12 -41.62 -5.89
N VAL A 9 31.79 -41.58 -5.96
CA VAL A 9 31.03 -42.15 -7.09
C VAL A 9 31.05 -41.17 -8.29
N PRO A 10 31.47 -41.59 -9.50
CA PRO A 10 31.56 -40.71 -10.66
C PRO A 10 30.21 -40.56 -11.38
N LEU A 11 29.87 -39.33 -11.79
CA LEU A 11 28.71 -39.05 -12.65
C LEU A 11 29.12 -39.10 -14.13
N THR A 12 28.40 -39.87 -14.94
CA THR A 12 28.75 -40.18 -16.33
C THR A 12 28.37 -39.09 -17.33
N LYS A 13 29.17 -38.95 -18.40
CA LYS A 13 28.87 -38.17 -19.61
C LYS A 13 29.07 -39.03 -20.88
N PRO A 14 28.17 -38.97 -21.88
CA PRO A 14 28.57 -39.09 -23.29
C PRO A 14 29.25 -37.76 -23.73
N GLY A 15 30.13 -37.67 -24.73
CA GLY A 15 30.41 -38.59 -25.85
C GLY A 15 29.69 -38.09 -27.12
N LEU A 16 30.32 -37.83 -28.27
CA LEU A 16 31.71 -38.05 -28.76
C LEU A 16 32.12 -36.89 -29.72
N VAL A 17 33.43 -36.72 -29.96
CA VAL A 17 34.12 -36.24 -31.20
C VAL A 17 33.60 -34.97 -31.94
N GLY A 18 34.42 -33.98 -32.32
CA GLY A 18 35.85 -33.74 -32.10
C GLY A 18 36.62 -33.29 -33.36
N LYS A 19 37.58 -32.37 -33.21
CA LYS A 19 38.80 -32.20 -34.03
C LYS A 19 39.70 -31.13 -33.40
N MET A 20 41.02 -31.35 -33.43
CA MET A 20 42.04 -30.35 -33.08
C MET A 20 42.49 -29.61 -34.33
N GLU A 21 42.83 -28.33 -34.20
CA GLU A 21 43.83 -27.71 -35.07
C GLU A 21 44.59 -26.62 -34.27
N ASP A 22 45.89 -26.82 -34.07
CA ASP A 22 46.74 -25.94 -33.26
C ASP A 22 47.23 -24.72 -34.05
N ARG A 23 46.90 -23.50 -33.59
CA ARG A 23 47.59 -22.28 -34.05
C ARG A 23 47.74 -21.22 -32.96
N LYS A 24 48.92 -21.26 -32.34
CA LYS A 24 49.68 -20.24 -31.58
C LYS A 24 48.96 -18.91 -31.20
N ARG A 25 48.91 -18.72 -29.87
CA ARG A 25 48.84 -17.45 -29.08
C ARG A 25 49.74 -16.32 -29.65
N PRO A 26 49.46 -15.01 -29.39
CA PRO A 26 49.14 -14.45 -28.06
C PRO A 26 47.81 -13.69 -27.93
N ALA A 27 47.45 -13.39 -26.67
CA ALA A 27 46.26 -12.64 -26.31
C ALA A 27 46.53 -11.13 -26.26
N SER A 28 45.63 -10.34 -26.83
CA SER A 28 45.46 -8.92 -26.54
C SER A 28 44.32 -8.73 -25.52
N HIS A 29 44.39 -7.64 -24.76
CA HIS A 29 43.53 -7.35 -23.62
C HIS A 29 42.35 -6.47 -24.06
N ASP A 30 41.11 -6.93 -23.86
CA ASP A 30 39.94 -6.03 -23.84
C ASP A 30 38.72 -6.70 -23.15
N PRO A 31 38.12 -6.11 -22.09
CA PRO A 31 36.90 -6.61 -21.47
C PRO A 31 35.66 -5.81 -21.95
N SER A 32 34.89 -6.38 -22.89
CA SER A 32 33.63 -5.78 -23.35
C SER A 32 32.42 -6.66 -23.10
N ASP A 33 31.33 -6.01 -22.69
CA ASP A 33 29.99 -6.59 -22.55
C ASP A 33 29.54 -7.35 -23.80
N SER A 34 28.80 -8.43 -23.60
CA SER A 34 28.16 -9.20 -24.69
C SER A 34 26.70 -9.51 -24.38
N THR A 35 25.96 -8.47 -23.98
CA THR A 35 24.51 -8.44 -24.23
C THR A 35 24.27 -7.97 -25.68
N PRO A 36 23.47 -8.67 -26.50
CA PRO A 36 23.28 -8.30 -27.90
C PRO A 36 22.50 -6.98 -28.01
N PRO A 37 22.95 -6.00 -28.82
CA PRO A 37 22.33 -4.69 -28.87
C PRO A 37 20.92 -4.75 -29.46
N SER A 38 19.94 -4.28 -28.70
CA SER A 38 18.58 -4.10 -29.18
C SER A 38 18.57 -3.15 -30.39
N LYS A 39 18.07 -3.63 -31.54
CA LYS A 39 17.87 -2.81 -32.74
C LYS A 39 16.88 -1.68 -32.42
N ARG A 40 17.39 -0.47 -32.18
CA ARG A 40 16.58 0.75 -32.12
C ARG A 40 15.87 0.91 -33.46
N GLN A 41 14.56 0.67 -33.46
CA GLN A 41 13.70 0.92 -34.61
C GLN A 41 13.61 2.45 -34.81
N ALA A 42 14.14 2.94 -35.93
CA ALA A 42 14.26 4.38 -36.16
C ALA A 42 12.89 4.99 -36.51
N THR A 43 12.28 5.68 -35.54
CA THR A 43 11.04 6.45 -35.74
C THR A 43 11.35 7.80 -36.39
N SER A 44 11.77 7.80 -37.65
CA SER A 44 11.85 9.01 -38.46
C SER A 44 10.45 9.45 -38.90
N VAL A 45 9.99 10.60 -38.40
CA VAL A 45 8.78 11.26 -38.92
C VAL A 45 9.03 11.69 -40.36
N ASN A 46 8.02 11.54 -41.23
CA ASN A 46 8.05 11.79 -42.67
C ASN A 46 9.07 10.96 -43.47
N GLY A 47 8.64 9.76 -43.89
CA GLY A 47 9.26 8.99 -44.96
C GLY A 47 8.26 7.99 -45.54
N GLY A 48 7.94 8.11 -46.84
CA GLY A 48 7.08 7.14 -47.51
C GLY A 48 7.77 5.77 -47.55
N ALA A 49 7.10 4.73 -47.06
CA ALA A 49 7.67 3.39 -47.04
C ALA A 49 7.95 2.91 -48.48
N LYS A 50 9.22 2.58 -48.77
CA LYS A 50 9.54 1.83 -49.98
C LYS A 50 8.88 0.47 -49.87
N ILE A 51 7.89 0.25 -50.73
CA ILE A 51 7.15 -1.00 -50.85
C ILE A 51 8.15 -2.14 -51.11
N HIS A 52 8.08 -3.22 -50.33
CA HIS A 52 8.93 -4.40 -50.50
C HIS A 52 8.69 -5.00 -51.90
N PRO A 53 9.71 -5.49 -52.64
CA PRO A 53 9.52 -5.97 -54.01
C PRO A 53 8.47 -7.10 -54.14
N ASP A 54 8.20 -7.86 -53.08
CA ASP A 54 7.20 -8.93 -53.06
C ASP A 54 5.75 -8.46 -52.78
N ALA A 55 5.51 -7.15 -52.59
CA ALA A 55 4.24 -6.65 -52.06
C ALA A 55 3.03 -6.75 -53.01
N ASP A 56 3.25 -7.05 -54.29
CA ASP A 56 2.21 -7.33 -55.30
C ASP A 56 2.21 -8.81 -55.76
N MET A 57 2.98 -9.69 -55.11
CA MET A 57 3.04 -11.10 -55.50
C MET A 57 1.76 -11.85 -55.09
N PRO A 58 1.12 -12.65 -55.97
CA PRO A 58 -0.18 -13.28 -55.68
C PRO A 58 -0.22 -14.19 -54.43
N TRP A 59 0.92 -14.76 -54.03
CA TRP A 59 1.07 -15.64 -52.87
C TRP A 59 1.43 -14.89 -51.57
N LYS A 60 1.53 -13.56 -51.58
CA LYS A 60 1.93 -12.73 -50.44
C LYS A 60 1.06 -12.97 -49.21
N ASP A 61 -0.26 -12.97 -49.38
CA ASP A 61 -1.21 -13.16 -48.28
C ASP A 61 -1.08 -14.56 -47.65
N ASP A 62 -0.81 -15.59 -48.46
CA ASP A 62 -0.57 -16.96 -47.97
C ASP A 62 0.80 -17.10 -47.29
N LEU A 63 1.83 -16.42 -47.79
CA LEU A 63 3.13 -16.35 -47.14
C LEU A 63 3.03 -15.61 -45.80
N GLU A 64 2.29 -14.50 -45.72
CA GLU A 64 2.04 -13.75 -44.50
C GLU A 64 1.20 -14.56 -43.49
N ARG A 65 0.19 -15.32 -43.97
CA ARG A 65 -0.56 -16.30 -43.15
C ARG A 65 0.37 -17.39 -42.61
N PHE A 66 1.23 -17.98 -43.44
CA PHE A 66 2.15 -19.04 -43.03
C PHE A 66 3.20 -18.54 -42.04
N GLN A 67 3.73 -17.33 -42.22
CA GLN A 67 4.63 -16.68 -41.26
C GLN A 67 3.92 -16.41 -39.92
N LYS A 68 2.70 -15.86 -39.94
CA LYS A 68 1.90 -15.63 -38.73
C LYS A 68 1.58 -16.93 -37.99
N ASP A 69 1.26 -18.01 -38.70
CA ASP A 69 0.99 -19.31 -38.11
C ASP A 69 2.27 -19.99 -37.57
N ALA A 70 3.41 -19.85 -38.24
CA ALA A 70 4.70 -20.29 -37.71
C ALA A 70 5.07 -19.55 -36.40
N ILE A 71 4.89 -18.22 -36.36
CA ILE A 71 5.07 -17.40 -35.15
C ILE A 71 4.07 -17.82 -34.06
N LEU A 72 2.82 -18.12 -34.41
CA LEU A 72 1.81 -18.59 -33.46
C LEU A 72 2.19 -19.96 -32.87
N ARG A 73 2.68 -20.90 -33.68
CA ARG A 73 3.21 -22.20 -33.22
C ARG A 73 4.40 -22.01 -32.27
N GLN A 74 5.36 -21.15 -32.63
CA GLN A 74 6.51 -20.82 -31.77
C GLN A 74 6.08 -20.16 -30.45
N MET A 75 5.09 -19.26 -30.45
CA MET A 75 4.55 -18.69 -29.21
C MET A 75 3.78 -19.72 -28.36
N GLN A 76 3.11 -20.70 -28.97
CA GLN A 76 2.51 -21.81 -28.22
C GLN A 76 3.58 -22.72 -27.60
N GLU A 77 4.71 -22.91 -28.27
CA GLU A 77 5.86 -23.65 -27.75
C GLU A 77 6.50 -22.92 -26.55
N TYR A 78 6.84 -21.64 -26.69
CA TYR A 78 7.29 -20.80 -25.56
C TYR A 78 6.29 -20.76 -24.40
N LYS A 79 4.98 -20.85 -24.66
CA LYS A 79 3.97 -20.96 -23.61
C LYS A 79 4.03 -22.31 -22.87
N ARG A 80 4.30 -23.42 -23.57
CA ARG A 80 4.50 -24.75 -22.98
C ARG A 80 5.79 -24.80 -22.16
N GLU A 81 6.90 -24.34 -22.73
CA GLU A 81 8.19 -24.22 -22.04
C GLU A 81 8.06 -23.39 -20.76
N LYS A 82 7.41 -22.22 -20.85
CA LYS A 82 7.10 -21.40 -19.68
C LYS A 82 6.33 -22.17 -18.62
N THR A 83 5.27 -22.91 -18.96
CA THR A 83 4.53 -23.69 -17.95
C THR A 83 5.37 -24.81 -17.33
N THR A 84 6.28 -25.43 -18.09
CA THR A 84 7.22 -26.44 -17.57
C THR A 84 8.26 -25.82 -16.64
N LEU A 85 8.81 -24.65 -16.99
CA LEU A 85 9.74 -23.90 -16.15
C LEU A 85 9.05 -23.38 -14.87
N GLU A 86 7.83 -22.86 -14.95
CA GLU A 86 7.04 -22.45 -13.77
C GLU A 86 6.72 -23.65 -12.85
N ALA A 87 6.49 -24.85 -13.41
CA ALA A 87 6.32 -26.07 -12.62
C ALA A 87 7.64 -26.48 -11.92
N ARG A 88 8.76 -26.48 -12.66
CA ARG A 88 10.07 -26.84 -12.10
C ARG A 88 10.56 -25.82 -11.06
N ILE A 89 10.27 -24.53 -11.23
CA ILE A 89 10.54 -23.50 -10.22
C ILE A 89 9.76 -23.80 -8.94
N LYS A 90 8.44 -24.09 -9.01
CA LYS A 90 7.64 -24.44 -7.83
C LYS A 90 8.16 -25.68 -7.10
N GLU A 91 8.60 -26.69 -7.85
CA GLU A 91 9.21 -27.91 -7.31
C GLU A 91 10.55 -27.60 -6.59
N LEU A 92 11.40 -26.77 -7.20
CA LEU A 92 12.66 -26.33 -6.60
C LEU A 92 12.43 -25.44 -5.38
N THR A 93 11.47 -24.52 -5.40
CA THR A 93 11.11 -23.70 -4.22
C THR A 93 10.57 -24.56 -3.08
N LYS A 94 9.75 -25.58 -3.36
CA LYS A 94 9.29 -26.55 -2.34
C LYS A 94 10.47 -27.35 -1.76
N SER A 95 11.42 -27.74 -2.61
CA SER A 95 12.65 -28.42 -2.18
C SER A 95 13.55 -27.51 -1.33
N ALA A 96 13.72 -26.24 -1.71
CA ALA A 96 14.49 -25.27 -0.94
C ALA A 96 13.89 -25.06 0.46
N ALA A 97 12.59 -24.71 0.54
CA ALA A 97 11.91 -24.51 1.81
C ALA A 97 11.99 -25.73 2.74
N TYR A 98 11.88 -26.94 2.20
CA TYR A 98 12.07 -28.19 2.93
C TYR A 98 13.50 -28.32 3.52
N HIS A 99 14.54 -27.98 2.75
CA HIS A 99 15.92 -27.99 3.26
C HIS A 99 16.18 -26.87 4.27
N ASP A 100 15.61 -25.67 4.08
CA ASP A 100 15.75 -24.53 5.00
C ASP A 100 15.05 -24.78 6.35
N GLU A 101 13.97 -25.54 6.36
CA GLU A 101 13.33 -26.08 7.56
C GLU A 101 14.24 -27.10 8.26
N HIS A 102 14.83 -28.04 7.52
CA HIS A 102 15.73 -29.06 8.07
C HIS A 102 17.04 -28.44 8.63
N ILE A 103 17.57 -27.40 8.00
CA ILE A 103 18.77 -26.68 8.48
C ILE A 103 18.45 -25.95 9.79
N ARG A 104 17.32 -25.24 9.88
CA ARG A 104 16.87 -24.61 11.14
C ARG A 104 16.65 -25.61 12.26
N VAL A 105 16.08 -26.78 11.96
CA VAL A 105 15.95 -27.90 12.91
C VAL A 105 17.31 -28.41 13.40
N ILE A 106 18.30 -28.55 12.52
CA ILE A 106 19.67 -28.97 12.91
C ILE A 106 20.33 -27.92 13.81
N ASP A 107 20.24 -26.64 13.45
CA ASP A 107 20.86 -25.56 14.21
C ASP A 107 20.23 -25.40 15.61
N ALA A 108 18.90 -25.35 15.71
CA ALA A 108 18.20 -25.31 16.99
C ALA A 108 18.55 -26.51 17.90
N TRP A 109 18.60 -27.71 17.33
CA TRP A 109 19.04 -28.91 18.06
C TRP A 109 20.51 -28.85 18.48
N LEU A 110 21.42 -28.35 17.63
CA LEU A 110 22.84 -28.20 17.95
C LEU A 110 23.06 -27.15 19.04
N GLN A 111 22.32 -26.04 19.02
CA GLN A 111 22.36 -25.00 20.04
C GLN A 111 21.82 -25.51 21.38
N GLN A 112 20.70 -26.24 21.39
CA GLN A 112 20.20 -26.91 22.59
C GLN A 112 21.25 -27.88 23.16
N LEU A 113 21.83 -28.73 22.31
CA LEU A 113 22.89 -29.66 22.69
C LEU A 113 24.11 -28.95 23.29
N LEU A 114 24.55 -27.84 22.70
CA LEU A 114 25.65 -27.03 23.21
C LEU A 114 25.33 -26.34 24.54
N ASP A 115 24.07 -25.98 24.79
CA ASP A 115 23.64 -25.47 26.10
C ASP A 115 23.55 -26.59 27.15
N GLU A 116 23.07 -27.77 26.77
CA GLU A 116 23.12 -28.98 27.60
C GLU A 116 24.57 -29.37 27.97
N VAL A 117 25.53 -29.22 27.04
CA VAL A 117 26.98 -29.37 27.34
C VAL A 117 27.46 -28.36 28.39
N LYS A 118 27.10 -27.07 28.27
CA LYS A 118 27.50 -26.03 29.23
C LYS A 118 26.95 -26.31 30.63
N VAL A 119 25.69 -26.74 30.72
CA VAL A 119 25.02 -27.09 31.97
C VAL A 119 25.62 -28.36 32.61
N LEU A 120 26.00 -29.37 31.81
CA LEU A 120 26.57 -30.62 32.30
C LEU A 120 28.06 -30.54 32.71
N LEU A 121 28.80 -29.55 32.21
CA LEU A 121 30.21 -29.34 32.58
C LEU A 121 30.39 -28.31 33.71
N GLY A 122 29.57 -27.25 33.72
CA GLY A 122 29.66 -26.15 34.69
C GLY A 122 30.99 -25.35 34.62
N PRO A 123 31.18 -24.37 35.52
CA PRO A 123 32.49 -23.85 35.83
C PRO A 123 33.28 -24.87 36.66
N LEU A 124 34.58 -25.05 36.36
CA LEU A 124 35.44 -26.10 36.93
C LEU A 124 35.57 -26.01 38.47
N GLY A 125 34.94 -26.92 39.23
CA GLY A 125 35.12 -27.01 40.70
C GLY A 125 34.39 -28.15 41.45
N GLU A 126 35.15 -29.19 41.82
CA GLU A 126 34.97 -30.20 42.92
C GLU A 126 33.66 -31.03 43.07
N ALA A 127 33.78 -32.37 43.05
CA ALA A 127 32.74 -33.37 42.74
C ALA A 127 31.65 -33.67 43.80
N SER A 128 30.48 -34.21 43.43
CA SER A 128 30.21 -35.68 43.54
C SER A 128 28.89 -36.15 42.86
N GLU A 129 28.67 -37.48 42.78
CA GLU A 129 27.46 -38.19 42.27
C GLU A 129 26.15 -37.80 43.02
N ASP A 130 24.92 -37.89 42.51
CA ASP A 130 24.30 -38.77 41.49
C ASP A 130 23.21 -38.04 40.65
N SER A 131 22.97 -38.42 39.39
CA SER A 131 21.89 -37.85 38.53
C SER A 131 21.79 -38.50 37.13
N SER A 132 20.56 -38.65 36.61
CA SER A 132 20.29 -39.17 35.25
C SER A 132 20.37 -38.08 34.16
N PRO A 133 20.81 -38.40 32.92
CA PRO A 133 20.89 -37.43 31.83
C PRO A 133 19.50 -36.93 31.38
N PRO A 134 19.36 -35.65 30.98
CA PRO A 134 18.09 -35.09 30.55
C PRO A 134 17.60 -35.70 29.22
N GLN A 135 16.28 -35.80 29.07
CA GLN A 135 15.65 -36.26 27.83
C GLN A 135 15.32 -35.08 26.92
N SER A 136 15.94 -35.06 25.74
CA SER A 136 15.79 -34.05 24.69
C SER A 136 14.34 -33.98 24.17
N ALA A 137 13.61 -32.91 24.51
CA ALA A 137 12.15 -32.81 24.33
C ALA A 137 11.68 -32.22 22.98
N LEU A 138 12.49 -32.25 21.92
CA LEU A 138 12.07 -31.76 20.60
C LEU A 138 11.15 -32.77 19.89
N LEU A 139 9.89 -32.36 19.70
CA LEU A 139 8.91 -33.06 18.88
C LEU A 139 9.02 -32.60 17.43
N PHE A 140 9.06 -33.55 16.49
CA PHE A 140 9.22 -33.27 15.06
C PHE A 140 8.05 -33.84 14.26
N THR A 141 7.49 -33.04 13.36
CA THR A 141 6.49 -33.44 12.36
C THR A 141 7.10 -33.39 10.96
N GLY A 142 7.13 -34.51 10.23
CA GLY A 142 7.41 -34.47 8.77
C GLY A 142 8.14 -35.67 8.16
N ASN A 143 9.20 -36.19 8.80
CA ASN A 143 10.03 -37.25 8.19
C ASN A 143 10.65 -38.22 9.23
N GLU A 144 10.17 -39.47 9.26
CA GLU A 144 10.67 -40.50 10.18
C GLU A 144 12.15 -40.86 9.96
N ASN A 145 12.65 -40.85 8.73
CA ASN A 145 14.01 -41.28 8.44
C ASN A 145 15.04 -40.26 8.91
N PHE A 146 14.71 -38.97 8.78
CA PHE A 146 15.49 -37.89 9.36
C PHE A 146 15.41 -37.89 10.90
N GLN A 147 14.22 -38.16 11.46
CA GLN A 147 14.03 -38.29 12.90
C GLN A 147 14.85 -39.46 13.50
N LYS A 148 14.97 -40.59 12.79
CA LYS A 148 15.85 -41.71 13.19
C LYS A 148 17.31 -41.27 13.20
N HIS A 149 17.83 -40.72 12.11
CA HIS A 149 19.23 -40.27 12.00
C HIS A 149 19.62 -39.20 13.04
N LEU A 150 18.71 -38.27 13.37
CA LEU A 150 18.93 -37.31 14.46
C LEU A 150 18.93 -37.97 15.84
N LYS A 151 18.04 -38.94 16.10
CA LYS A 151 18.06 -39.73 17.35
C LYS A 151 19.35 -40.54 17.48
N ASP A 152 19.75 -41.27 16.44
CA ASP A 152 20.99 -42.06 16.42
C ASP A 152 22.23 -41.21 16.74
N ARG A 153 22.30 -39.99 16.21
CA ARG A 153 23.38 -39.03 16.52
C ARG A 153 23.24 -38.40 17.91
N ALA A 154 22.03 -38.03 18.32
CA ALA A 154 21.79 -37.47 19.65
C ALA A 154 22.14 -38.48 20.75
N ASP A 155 21.83 -39.76 20.56
CA ASP A 155 22.07 -40.79 21.56
C ASP A 155 23.56 -41.22 21.57
N LEU A 156 24.23 -41.22 20.41
CA LEU A 156 25.70 -41.29 20.34
C LEU A 156 26.37 -40.13 21.11
N ILE A 157 25.92 -38.89 20.93
CA ILE A 157 26.51 -37.75 21.62
C ILE A 157 26.15 -37.72 23.11
N LYS A 158 24.92 -38.11 23.51
CA LYS A 158 24.56 -38.32 24.92
C LYS A 158 25.47 -39.35 25.58
N SER A 159 25.87 -40.41 24.88
CA SER A 159 26.79 -41.42 25.43
C SER A 159 28.20 -40.85 25.68
N THR A 160 28.74 -40.03 24.77
CA THR A 160 30.06 -39.42 24.94
C THR A 160 30.03 -38.26 25.95
N MET A 161 28.94 -37.51 26.02
CA MET A 161 28.70 -36.50 27.05
C MET A 161 28.49 -37.11 28.43
N SER A 162 27.80 -38.25 28.54
CA SER A 162 27.67 -38.98 29.82
C SER A 162 29.03 -39.45 30.34
N LEU A 163 29.94 -39.82 29.43
CA LEU A 163 31.34 -40.15 29.74
C LEU A 163 32.15 -38.94 30.25
N LEU A 164 31.73 -37.72 29.91
CA LEU A 164 32.34 -36.46 30.38
C LEU A 164 31.70 -35.97 31.68
N SER A 165 30.37 -36.04 31.83
CA SER A 165 29.66 -35.63 33.04
C SER A 165 29.88 -36.58 34.21
N ALA A 166 30.22 -37.86 33.95
CA ALA A 166 30.73 -38.80 34.97
C ALA A 166 32.09 -38.37 35.57
N ARG A 167 32.68 -37.28 35.07
CA ARG A 167 33.94 -36.68 35.54
C ARG A 167 33.75 -35.28 36.12
N ALA A 168 32.50 -34.84 36.29
CA ALA A 168 32.13 -33.47 36.67
C ALA A 168 31.27 -33.42 37.96
N PRO A 169 31.23 -32.25 38.66
CA PRO A 169 30.48 -32.06 39.91
C PRO A 169 28.97 -31.97 39.82
N LYS A 170 28.31 -31.96 41.00
CA LYS A 170 26.86 -31.73 41.16
C LYS A 170 26.60 -30.78 42.33
N ALA A 171 25.56 -29.98 42.19
CA ALA A 171 25.14 -28.94 43.15
C ALA A 171 24.02 -29.42 44.08
N SER A 172 23.68 -28.60 45.08
CA SER A 172 22.62 -28.93 46.06
C SER A 172 21.22 -28.94 45.44
N ARG A 173 20.27 -29.58 46.15
CA ARG A 173 18.93 -29.89 45.64
C ARG A 173 18.13 -28.64 45.23
N ASP A 174 18.24 -27.56 45.99
CA ASP A 174 17.51 -26.31 45.73
C ASP A 174 18.06 -25.59 44.49
N VAL A 175 19.38 -25.68 44.26
CA VAL A 175 20.03 -25.18 43.04
C VAL A 175 19.61 -26.01 41.83
N ALA A 176 19.49 -27.34 41.97
CA ALA A 176 18.99 -28.21 40.91
C ALA A 176 17.51 -27.94 40.57
N GLU A 177 16.67 -27.62 41.56
CA GLU A 177 15.27 -27.24 41.32
C GLU A 177 15.18 -25.87 40.61
N LEU A 178 15.95 -24.87 41.04
CA LEU A 178 16.07 -23.58 40.36
C LEU A 178 16.62 -23.71 38.94
N GLN A 179 17.61 -24.57 38.70
CA GLN A 179 18.13 -24.89 37.37
C GLN A 179 17.07 -25.57 36.49
N SER A 180 16.25 -26.47 37.04
CA SER A 180 15.14 -27.10 36.33
C SER A 180 14.06 -26.08 35.94
N GLN A 181 13.71 -25.16 36.85
CA GLN A 181 12.78 -24.07 36.57
C GLN A 181 13.35 -23.08 35.52
N LEU A 182 14.63 -22.73 35.62
CA LEU A 182 15.31 -21.86 34.65
C LEU A 182 15.41 -22.51 33.26
N ASN A 183 15.81 -23.78 33.17
CA ASN A 183 15.88 -24.52 31.91
C ASN A 183 14.49 -24.67 31.28
N LYS A 184 13.44 -24.90 32.08
CA LYS A 184 12.06 -24.89 31.59
C LYS A 184 11.65 -23.52 31.05
N LYS A 185 11.99 -22.43 31.76
CA LYS A 185 11.68 -21.06 31.31
C LYS A 185 12.45 -20.67 30.04
N LEU A 186 13.71 -21.08 29.92
CA LEU A 186 14.54 -20.86 28.73
C LEU A 186 14.08 -21.73 27.53
N ALA A 187 13.50 -22.90 27.78
CA ALA A 187 12.82 -23.69 26.75
C ALA A 187 11.49 -23.06 26.30
N GLU A 188 10.68 -22.54 27.23
CA GLU A 188 9.47 -21.77 26.93
C GLU A 188 9.80 -20.49 26.13
N GLU A 189 10.84 -19.76 26.53
CA GLU A 189 11.37 -18.58 25.82
C GLU A 189 11.80 -18.93 24.39
N LYS A 190 12.69 -19.93 24.21
CA LYS A 190 13.13 -20.39 22.89
C LYS A 190 11.98 -20.88 22.00
N ALA A 191 10.95 -21.51 22.57
CA ALA A 191 9.74 -21.86 21.82
C ALA A 191 9.00 -20.62 21.33
N THR A 192 8.79 -19.60 22.18
CA THR A 192 8.15 -18.35 21.75
C THR A 192 8.97 -17.55 20.73
N ILE A 193 10.30 -17.66 20.76
CA ILE A 193 11.18 -17.08 19.72
C ILE A 193 10.99 -17.80 18.39
N ALA A 194 10.93 -19.14 18.38
CA ALA A 194 10.68 -19.91 17.16
C ALA A 194 9.28 -19.65 16.57
N GLU A 195 8.25 -19.52 17.42
CA GLU A 195 6.90 -19.10 17.01
C GLU A 195 6.88 -17.67 16.43
N LEU A 196 7.66 -16.74 17.01
CA LEU A 196 7.80 -15.38 16.51
C LEU A 196 8.51 -15.34 15.14
N ASP A 197 9.62 -16.07 14.97
CA ASP A 197 10.34 -16.16 13.70
C ASP A 197 9.48 -16.80 12.61
N GLN A 198 8.67 -17.81 12.95
CA GLN A 198 7.69 -18.38 12.04
C GLN A 198 6.60 -17.36 11.66
N ALA A 199 6.03 -16.65 12.64
CA ALA A 199 5.04 -15.61 12.38
C ALA A 199 5.58 -14.45 11.54
N LEU A 200 6.86 -14.09 11.69
CA LEU A 200 7.54 -13.09 10.87
C LEU A 200 7.77 -13.58 9.42
N ALA A 201 8.14 -14.85 9.24
CA ALA A 201 8.27 -15.46 7.91
C ALA A 201 6.92 -15.58 7.19
N ASP A 202 5.86 -16.01 7.89
CA ASP A 202 4.50 -16.08 7.36
C ASP A 202 3.97 -14.67 7.03
N LYS A 203 4.27 -13.66 7.85
CA LYS A 203 3.97 -12.25 7.56
C LYS A 203 4.63 -11.81 6.26
N GLN A 204 5.94 -12.02 6.10
CA GLN A 204 6.68 -11.65 4.88
C GLN A 204 6.08 -12.34 3.65
N GLN A 205 5.76 -13.63 3.73
CA GLN A 205 5.15 -14.36 2.64
C GLN A 205 3.73 -13.86 2.31
N LEU A 206 2.96 -13.39 3.30
CA LEU A 206 1.66 -12.75 3.09
C LEU A 206 1.80 -11.35 2.47
N GLU A 207 2.83 -10.58 2.84
CA GLU A 207 3.17 -9.29 2.23
C GLU A 207 3.56 -9.48 0.75
N GLU A 208 4.45 -10.42 0.43
CA GLU A 208 4.79 -10.78 -0.97
C GLU A 208 3.56 -11.22 -1.78
N ARG A 209 2.68 -12.04 -1.19
CA ARG A 209 1.43 -12.49 -1.84
C ARG A 209 0.46 -11.32 -2.07
N LEU A 210 0.41 -10.35 -1.16
CA LEU A 210 -0.41 -9.14 -1.28
C LEU A 210 0.11 -8.22 -2.39
N GLU A 211 1.43 -8.03 -2.50
CA GLU A 211 2.06 -7.29 -3.60
C GLU A 211 1.86 -7.99 -4.95
N ALA A 212 2.07 -9.31 -5.01
CA ALA A 212 1.81 -10.09 -6.21
C ALA A 212 0.33 -10.07 -6.62
N ALA A 213 -0.60 -9.94 -5.66
CA ALA A 213 -2.03 -9.75 -5.93
C ALA A 213 -2.34 -8.32 -6.39
N SER A 214 -1.83 -7.28 -5.72
CA SER A 214 -2.09 -5.88 -6.08
C SER A 214 -1.56 -5.54 -7.47
N LEU A 215 -0.40 -6.07 -7.85
CA LEU A 215 0.14 -5.96 -9.21
C LEU A 215 -0.78 -6.63 -10.25
N ARG A 216 -1.36 -7.80 -9.94
CA ARG A 216 -2.33 -8.47 -10.82
C ARG A 216 -3.62 -7.66 -10.96
N TYR A 217 -4.14 -7.09 -9.87
CA TYR A 217 -5.32 -6.24 -9.90
C TYR A 217 -5.05 -4.95 -10.69
N MET A 218 -3.91 -4.27 -10.47
CA MET A 218 -3.51 -3.10 -11.26
C MET A 218 -3.39 -3.41 -12.76
N VAL A 219 -2.90 -4.61 -13.14
CA VAL A 219 -2.84 -5.05 -14.54
C VAL A 219 -4.23 -5.41 -15.09
N ALA A 220 -5.14 -5.94 -14.27
CA ALA A 220 -6.53 -6.21 -14.67
C ALA A 220 -7.33 -4.91 -14.84
N GLU A 221 -7.19 -3.96 -13.92
CA GLU A 221 -7.77 -2.62 -13.98
C GLU A 221 -7.29 -1.87 -15.22
N LYS A 222 -5.96 -1.82 -15.46
CA LYS A 222 -5.37 -1.26 -16.69
C LYS A 222 -5.81 -1.97 -17.98
N ARG A 223 -6.38 -3.19 -17.92
CA ARG A 223 -7.03 -3.85 -19.08
C ARG A 223 -8.50 -3.46 -19.20
N ILE A 224 -9.22 -3.36 -18.08
CA ILE A 224 -10.60 -2.89 -18.02
C ILE A 224 -10.71 -1.44 -18.50
N ASP A 225 -9.78 -0.56 -18.13
CA ASP A 225 -9.78 0.84 -18.57
C ASP A 225 -9.44 0.99 -20.05
N ARG A 226 -8.59 0.11 -20.60
CA ARG A 226 -8.36 0.00 -22.05
C ARG A 226 -9.63 -0.42 -22.80
N ALA A 227 -10.42 -1.35 -22.23
CA ALA A 227 -11.69 -1.78 -22.79
C ALA A 227 -12.83 -0.74 -22.63
N LYS A 228 -12.82 0.05 -21.54
CA LYS A 228 -13.75 1.16 -21.32
C LYS A 228 -13.37 2.43 -22.10
N SER A 229 -12.15 2.50 -22.66
CA SER A 229 -11.65 3.71 -23.30
C SER A 229 -12.50 4.10 -24.52
N LEU A 230 -13.06 5.31 -24.48
CA LEU A 230 -14.02 5.77 -25.51
C LEU A 230 -13.43 5.76 -26.92
N THR A 231 -12.11 5.86 -27.10
CA THR A 231 -11.47 5.80 -28.42
C THR A 231 -11.50 4.40 -29.02
N VAL A 232 -11.33 3.34 -28.21
CA VAL A 232 -11.43 1.94 -28.64
C VAL A 232 -12.88 1.60 -28.97
N ALA A 233 -13.80 1.88 -28.04
CA ALA A 233 -15.23 1.62 -28.24
C ALA A 233 -15.83 2.41 -29.42
N ARG A 234 -15.28 3.58 -29.76
CA ARG A 234 -15.71 4.37 -30.92
C ARG A 234 -15.21 3.79 -32.25
N LEU A 235 -14.00 3.23 -32.28
CA LEU A 235 -13.48 2.52 -33.47
C LEU A 235 -14.29 1.25 -33.75
N GLU A 236 -14.60 0.45 -32.73
CA GLU A 236 -15.42 -0.76 -32.88
C GLU A 236 -16.86 -0.42 -33.32
N LYS A 237 -17.49 0.56 -32.66
CA LYS A 237 -18.87 0.97 -32.96
C LYS A 237 -19.03 1.63 -34.33
N GLN A 238 -17.98 2.25 -34.87
CA GLN A 238 -17.95 2.84 -36.20
C GLN A 238 -17.85 1.79 -37.33
N TYR A 239 -17.57 0.52 -37.01
CA TYR A 239 -17.51 -0.58 -37.98
C TYR A 239 -18.87 -1.28 -38.21
N ILE A 240 -19.87 -1.04 -37.36
CA ILE A 240 -21.10 -1.88 -37.29
C ILE A 240 -22.38 -1.16 -37.75
N LEU A 241 -22.45 0.18 -37.73
CA LEU A 241 -23.71 0.93 -37.94
C LEU A 241 -23.59 2.01 -39.02
N GLY A 242 -24.18 1.73 -40.19
CA GLY A 242 -24.31 2.69 -41.30
C GLY A 242 -25.72 3.28 -41.45
N ALA A 243 -25.77 4.61 -41.61
CA ALA A 243 -26.78 5.45 -42.28
C ALA A 243 -28.29 5.11 -42.25
N GLN A 244 -29.10 6.05 -41.72
CA GLN A 244 -30.31 6.56 -42.42
C GLN A 244 -30.75 7.96 -41.93
N LYS A 245 -31.66 8.64 -42.66
CA LYS A 245 -31.97 10.10 -42.56
C LYS A 245 -33.35 10.45 -43.17
N SER A 246 -34.08 11.45 -42.63
CA SER A 246 -35.42 11.92 -43.09
C SER A 246 -35.76 13.38 -42.65
N SER A 247 -36.95 13.92 -43.00
CA SER A 247 -37.51 15.24 -42.55
C SER A 247 -39.04 15.38 -42.83
N GLY A 248 -39.71 16.41 -42.26
CA GLY A 248 -41.09 16.87 -42.56
C GLY A 248 -41.92 17.24 -41.29
N GLU A 249 -42.77 18.29 -41.13
CA GLU A 249 -43.40 19.38 -41.94
C GLU A 249 -44.84 19.15 -42.51
N ASN A 250 -45.83 20.08 -42.42
CA ASN A 250 -46.00 21.29 -41.57
C ASN A 250 -47.44 21.92 -41.54
N MET A 251 -47.71 22.83 -40.57
CA MET A 251 -48.62 24.02 -40.54
C MET A 251 -50.20 24.01 -40.60
N SER A 252 -50.80 24.86 -39.72
CA SER A 252 -51.87 25.91 -39.94
C SER A 252 -53.44 25.73 -39.89
N ALA A 253 -54.06 26.23 -38.78
CA ALA A 253 -54.82 27.52 -38.61
C ALA A 253 -56.33 27.82 -39.02
N ARG A 254 -56.99 28.65 -38.15
CA ARG A 254 -58.22 29.56 -38.27
C ARG A 254 -59.66 28.95 -38.22
N ARG A 255 -60.68 29.47 -37.47
CA ARG A 255 -61.46 30.78 -37.38
C ARG A 255 -62.64 30.84 -38.41
N GLU A 256 -63.84 31.47 -38.22
CA GLU A 256 -64.33 32.53 -37.30
C GLU A 256 -65.90 32.66 -37.20
N GLU A 257 -66.42 33.06 -36.02
CA GLU A 257 -67.54 34.01 -35.66
C GLU A 257 -68.98 34.13 -36.30
N SER A 258 -69.99 34.26 -35.38
CA SER A 258 -71.16 35.21 -35.36
C SER A 258 -72.43 34.98 -36.26
N SER A 259 -73.58 35.69 -36.14
CA SER A 259 -74.43 36.18 -34.99
C SER A 259 -75.78 36.79 -35.47
N GLY A 260 -76.75 37.14 -34.59
CA GLY A 260 -77.88 38.07 -34.91
C GLY A 260 -79.30 37.78 -34.30
N PRO A 261 -80.15 38.79 -33.90
CA PRO A 261 -81.38 38.54 -33.08
C PRO A 261 -82.71 39.31 -33.44
N ASN A 262 -83.74 39.15 -32.56
CA ASN A 262 -84.92 40.02 -32.27
C ASN A 262 -86.24 39.98 -33.10
N GLY A 263 -87.39 40.16 -32.40
CA GLY A 263 -88.76 40.39 -32.96
C GLY A 263 -89.92 40.03 -31.98
N PRO A 264 -90.92 40.91 -31.65
CA PRO A 264 -91.77 40.73 -30.45
C PRO A 264 -93.33 40.74 -30.61
N SER A 265 -94.01 40.43 -29.49
CA SER A 265 -95.39 40.82 -29.04
C SER A 265 -96.63 40.39 -29.87
N ASP A 266 -97.89 40.41 -29.40
CA ASP A 266 -98.52 40.61 -28.07
C ASP A 266 -99.93 39.93 -28.01
N SER A 267 -100.60 39.87 -26.84
CA SER A 267 -102.08 40.01 -26.62
C SER A 267 -102.66 39.35 -25.33
N THR A 268 -102.54 40.07 -24.21
CA THR A 268 -103.61 40.51 -23.27
C THR A 268 -104.70 39.58 -22.68
N GLU A 269 -105.03 38.38 -23.18
CA GLU A 269 -106.14 37.57 -22.60
C GLU A 269 -105.73 36.50 -21.58
N LYS A 270 -104.43 36.24 -21.41
CA LYS A 270 -103.93 35.28 -20.38
C LYS A 270 -103.70 35.88 -19.00
N LEU A 271 -103.87 37.20 -18.84
CA LEU A 271 -103.33 37.97 -17.70
C LEU A 271 -103.84 37.49 -16.34
N SER A 272 -105.14 37.27 -16.15
CA SER A 272 -105.70 36.98 -14.82
C SER A 272 -105.31 35.59 -14.27
N GLU A 273 -105.19 34.56 -15.13
CA GLU A 273 -104.65 33.26 -14.70
C GLU A 273 -103.12 33.30 -14.56
N LEU A 274 -102.43 34.11 -15.37
CA LEU A 274 -101.01 34.37 -15.16
C LEU A 274 -100.76 34.99 -13.80
N GLU A 275 -101.46 36.07 -13.41
CA GLU A 275 -101.26 36.79 -12.13
C GLU A 275 -101.30 35.87 -10.90
N MET A 276 -102.24 34.94 -10.81
CA MET A 276 -102.31 33.98 -9.69
C MET A 276 -101.16 32.97 -9.69
N SER A 277 -100.69 32.55 -10.87
CA SER A 277 -99.50 31.67 -10.97
C SER A 277 -98.20 32.46 -10.70
N TYR A 278 -98.13 33.70 -11.21
CA TYR A 278 -97.03 34.64 -11.12
C TYR A 278 -96.76 35.00 -9.66
N ASN A 279 -97.79 35.38 -8.90
CA ASN A 279 -97.66 35.68 -7.47
C ASN A 279 -97.18 34.47 -6.65
N LYS A 280 -97.58 33.24 -7.00
CA LYS A 280 -97.03 32.01 -6.38
C LYS A 280 -95.58 31.77 -6.77
N THR A 281 -95.21 31.97 -8.04
CA THR A 281 -93.81 31.86 -8.49
C THR A 281 -92.92 32.96 -7.92
N ILE A 282 -93.45 34.17 -7.65
CA ILE A 282 -92.73 35.24 -6.95
C ILE A 282 -92.43 34.79 -5.52
N ALA A 283 -93.42 34.38 -4.73
CA ALA A 283 -93.20 33.96 -3.34
C ALA A 283 -92.21 32.77 -3.24
N ILE A 284 -92.27 31.82 -4.19
CA ILE A 284 -91.29 30.72 -4.28
C ILE A 284 -89.90 31.25 -4.69
N SER A 285 -89.83 32.16 -5.67
CA SER A 285 -88.60 32.79 -6.15
C SER A 285 -87.93 33.64 -5.06
N GLU A 286 -88.69 34.35 -4.22
CA GLU A 286 -88.17 35.13 -3.10
C GLU A 286 -87.55 34.23 -2.02
N ILE A 287 -88.22 33.14 -1.64
CA ILE A 287 -87.68 32.15 -0.70
C ILE A 287 -86.45 31.44 -1.29
N GLN A 288 -86.48 31.09 -2.58
CA GLN A 288 -85.33 30.50 -3.26
C GLN A 288 -84.16 31.50 -3.39
N LYS A 289 -84.44 32.77 -3.65
CA LYS A 289 -83.44 33.85 -3.70
C LYS A 289 -82.81 34.07 -2.33
N GLU A 290 -83.58 34.09 -1.24
CA GLU A 290 -83.04 34.12 0.12
C GLU A 290 -82.15 32.90 0.44
N GLN A 291 -82.50 31.71 -0.05
CA GLN A 291 -81.68 30.50 0.14
C GLN A 291 -80.40 30.53 -0.71
N ILE A 292 -80.48 31.02 -1.95
CA ILE A 292 -79.33 31.21 -2.84
C ILE A 292 -78.40 32.27 -2.25
N GLU A 293 -78.90 33.43 -1.82
CA GLU A 293 -78.08 34.48 -1.19
C GLU A 293 -77.37 33.99 0.07
N LYS A 294 -78.01 33.12 0.87
CA LYS A 294 -77.36 32.48 2.04
C LYS A 294 -76.27 31.50 1.61
N LEU A 295 -76.51 30.66 0.60
CA LEU A 295 -75.52 29.73 0.06
C LEU A 295 -74.37 30.43 -0.70
N GLU A 296 -74.62 31.59 -1.32
CA GLU A 296 -73.60 32.45 -1.94
C GLU A 296 -72.78 33.19 -0.87
N ALA A 297 -73.41 33.65 0.21
CA ALA A 297 -72.73 34.20 1.38
C ALA A 297 -71.88 33.15 2.14
N GLU A 298 -72.25 31.87 2.09
CA GLU A 298 -71.45 30.77 2.65
C GLU A 298 -70.34 30.32 1.69
N ASN A 299 -70.63 30.15 0.39
CA ASN A 299 -69.60 29.83 -0.61
C ASN A 299 -68.54 30.93 -0.72
N SER A 300 -68.91 32.20 -0.63
CA SER A 300 -67.93 33.30 -0.61
C SER A 300 -67.07 33.30 0.66
N LYS A 301 -67.63 33.03 1.85
CA LYS A 301 -66.86 32.85 3.10
C LYS A 301 -65.92 31.65 3.05
N LEU A 302 -66.38 30.52 2.53
CA LEU A 302 -65.54 29.32 2.37
C LEU A 302 -64.45 29.54 1.31
N SER A 303 -64.77 30.27 0.23
CA SER A 303 -63.79 30.64 -0.80
C SER A 303 -62.73 31.60 -0.25
N THR A 304 -63.09 32.62 0.54
CA THR A 304 -62.10 33.52 1.15
C THR A 304 -61.24 32.82 2.19
N GLN A 305 -61.83 31.94 3.01
CA GLN A 305 -61.05 31.08 3.92
C GLN A 305 -60.08 30.16 3.17
N LEU A 306 -60.51 29.55 2.06
CA LEU A 306 -59.63 28.74 1.21
C LEU A 306 -58.52 29.57 0.56
N THR A 307 -58.81 30.77 0.04
CA THR A 307 -57.77 31.64 -0.50
C THR A 307 -56.80 32.11 0.57
N ASP A 308 -57.27 32.46 1.77
CA ASP A 308 -56.40 32.89 2.87
C ASP A 308 -55.48 31.76 3.35
N LEU A 309 -56.00 30.53 3.47
CA LEU A 309 -55.21 29.36 3.83
C LEU A 309 -54.22 28.99 2.71
N HIS A 310 -54.62 29.10 1.44
CA HIS A 310 -53.74 28.82 0.31
C HIS A 310 -52.65 29.90 0.14
N VAL A 311 -52.96 31.18 0.41
CA VAL A 311 -51.99 32.28 0.45
C VAL A 311 -51.01 32.12 1.61
N LYS A 312 -51.46 31.64 2.78
CA LYS A 312 -50.57 31.31 3.90
C LYS A 312 -49.66 30.13 3.57
N LEU A 313 -50.19 29.04 3.02
CA LEU A 313 -49.41 27.86 2.63
C LEU A 313 -48.35 28.18 1.55
N SER A 314 -48.70 29.01 0.57
CA SER A 314 -47.79 29.45 -0.51
C SER A 314 -46.81 30.55 -0.10
N LYS A 315 -46.88 31.04 1.15
CA LYS A 315 -46.00 32.08 1.71
C LYS A 315 -45.45 31.73 3.09
N LEU A 316 -45.30 30.43 3.39
CA LEU A 316 -44.54 29.97 4.55
C LEU A 316 -43.10 30.52 4.47
N SER A 317 -42.71 31.29 5.47
CA SER A 317 -41.42 31.96 5.56
C SER A 317 -40.43 31.15 6.38
N ASP A 318 -39.13 31.47 6.26
CA ASP A 318 -38.08 30.86 7.09
C ASP A 318 -38.33 31.03 8.59
N GLU A 319 -39.11 32.03 9.00
CA GLU A 319 -39.50 32.27 10.39
C GLU A 319 -40.64 31.35 10.86
N ASP A 320 -41.58 30.97 9.98
CA ASP A 320 -42.57 29.93 10.28
C ASP A 320 -41.89 28.56 10.45
N TYR A 321 -40.84 28.30 9.65
CA TYR A 321 -39.99 27.13 9.83
C TYR A 321 -39.10 27.23 11.09
N SER A 322 -38.56 28.41 11.42
CA SER A 322 -37.74 28.62 12.63
C SER A 322 -38.51 28.34 13.92
N GLN A 323 -39.80 28.69 13.92
CA GLN A 323 -40.73 28.47 15.03
C GLN A 323 -41.26 27.03 15.12
N THR A 324 -40.98 26.15 14.16
CA THR A 324 -41.35 24.73 14.20
C THR A 324 -40.44 23.94 15.15
N ASP A 325 -41.01 23.11 16.03
CA ASP A 325 -40.23 22.44 17.08
C ASP A 325 -39.20 21.44 16.55
N LEU A 326 -39.45 20.83 15.38
CA LEU A 326 -38.46 20.01 14.65
C LEU A 326 -37.20 20.81 14.29
N PHE A 327 -37.35 22.08 13.88
CA PHE A 327 -36.22 22.95 13.56
C PHE A 327 -35.47 23.34 14.84
N LYS A 328 -36.17 23.68 15.92
CA LYS A 328 -35.56 23.98 17.23
C LYS A 328 -34.77 22.79 17.76
N GLN A 329 -35.31 21.57 17.65
CA GLN A 329 -34.66 20.34 18.05
C GLN A 329 -33.41 20.07 17.21
N LEU A 330 -33.51 20.19 15.88
CA LEU A 330 -32.38 20.02 14.96
C LEU A 330 -31.28 21.06 15.21
N LYS A 331 -31.65 22.32 15.46
CA LYS A 331 -30.73 23.40 15.82
C LYS A 331 -30.00 23.10 17.13
N SER A 332 -30.71 22.68 18.18
CA SER A 332 -30.11 22.29 19.46
C SER A 332 -29.11 21.14 19.28
N GLN A 333 -29.50 20.09 18.54
CA GLN A 333 -28.60 18.98 18.21
C GLN A 333 -27.37 19.43 17.41
N HIS A 334 -27.52 20.36 16.47
CA HIS A 334 -26.42 20.92 15.69
C HIS A 334 -25.46 21.75 16.56
N GLU A 335 -26.00 22.60 17.45
CA GLU A 335 -25.21 23.35 18.42
C GLU A 335 -24.44 22.44 19.39
N ASP A 336 -25.04 21.35 19.85
CA ASP A 336 -24.37 20.36 20.71
C ASP A 336 -23.31 19.54 19.98
N VAL A 337 -23.52 19.24 18.69
CA VAL A 337 -22.48 18.68 17.81
C VAL A 337 -21.34 19.66 17.64
N ILE A 338 -21.59 20.96 17.41
CA ILE A 338 -20.55 22.00 17.32
C ILE A 338 -19.76 22.09 18.64
N LYS A 339 -20.44 22.16 19.80
CA LYS A 339 -19.77 22.17 21.11
C LYS A 339 -18.86 20.94 21.29
N ARG A 340 -19.34 19.76 20.87
CA ARG A 340 -18.57 18.50 20.93
C ARG A 340 -17.38 18.49 19.97
N VAL A 341 -17.54 18.99 18.74
CA VAL A 341 -16.43 19.12 17.77
C VAL A 341 -15.37 20.07 18.33
N ASN A 342 -15.74 21.27 18.76
CA ASN A 342 -14.81 22.25 19.33
C ASN A 342 -14.04 21.70 20.55
N HIS A 343 -14.71 20.92 21.41
CA HIS A 343 -14.05 20.26 22.54
C HIS A 343 -13.09 19.13 22.10
N LEU A 344 -13.46 18.33 21.10
CA LEU A 344 -12.59 17.31 20.51
C LEU A 344 -11.39 17.93 19.78
N GLU A 345 -11.56 19.08 19.12
CA GLU A 345 -10.47 19.83 18.50
C GLU A 345 -9.51 20.40 19.55
N ALA A 346 -10.02 21.05 20.59
CA ALA A 346 -9.21 21.60 21.69
C ALA A 346 -8.39 20.49 22.40
N THR A 347 -9.02 19.37 22.73
CA THR A 347 -8.32 18.22 23.35
C THR A 347 -7.34 17.55 22.38
N ASN A 348 -7.63 17.53 21.07
CA ASN A 348 -6.68 17.01 20.07
C ASN A 348 -5.46 17.93 19.88
N VAL A 349 -5.62 19.25 20.02
CA VAL A 349 -4.49 20.20 20.07
C VAL A 349 -3.64 19.96 21.33
N GLN A 350 -4.27 19.89 22.51
CA GLN A 350 -3.58 19.62 23.78
C GLN A 350 -2.77 18.31 23.72
N LEU A 351 -3.38 17.20 23.28
CA LEU A 351 -2.69 15.91 23.14
C LEU A 351 -1.55 15.94 22.11
N ARG A 352 -1.62 16.78 21.08
CA ARG A 352 -0.50 16.97 20.12
C ARG A 352 0.64 17.77 20.75
N GLU A 353 0.34 18.79 21.54
CA GLU A 353 1.35 19.59 22.26
C GLU A 353 2.04 18.77 23.35
N GLU A 354 1.27 17.98 24.12
CA GLU A 354 1.80 17.02 25.10
C GLU A 354 2.66 15.94 24.44
N ALA A 355 2.20 15.32 23.35
CA ALA A 355 2.98 14.33 22.61
C ALA A 355 4.29 14.92 22.06
N LYS A 356 4.25 16.15 21.52
CA LYS A 356 5.45 16.86 21.06
C LYS A 356 6.40 17.18 22.23
N LYS A 357 5.87 17.61 23.37
CA LYS A 357 6.64 17.90 24.58
C LYS A 357 7.35 16.64 25.09
N LEU A 358 6.61 15.55 25.29
CA LEU A 358 7.15 14.25 25.71
C LEU A 358 8.18 13.70 24.70
N GLN A 359 7.98 13.93 23.40
CA GLN A 359 8.98 13.59 22.39
C GLN A 359 10.26 14.41 22.57
N THR A 360 10.18 15.73 22.77
CA THR A 360 11.36 16.58 23.01
C THR A 360 12.08 16.24 24.30
N GLU A 361 11.35 15.96 25.39
CA GLU A 361 11.91 15.52 26.67
C GLU A 361 12.63 14.17 26.51
N ARG A 362 12.00 13.19 25.85
CA ARG A 362 12.64 11.89 25.53
C ARG A 362 13.93 12.07 24.72
N THR A 363 13.95 12.93 23.70
CA THR A 363 15.17 13.17 22.93
C THR A 363 16.25 13.88 23.75
N ALA A 364 15.88 14.79 24.65
CA ALA A 364 16.83 15.46 25.54
C ALA A 364 17.46 14.47 26.54
N TYR A 365 16.65 13.60 27.17
CA TYR A 365 17.15 12.55 28.06
C TYR A 365 18.02 11.52 27.32
N GLN A 366 17.65 11.13 26.10
CA GLN A 366 18.49 10.25 25.29
C GLN A 366 19.86 10.88 25.00
N VAL A 367 19.89 12.13 24.53
CA VAL A 367 21.14 12.87 24.27
C VAL A 367 21.95 13.08 25.56
N GLN A 368 21.30 13.29 26.71
CA GLN A 368 22.00 13.36 27.99
C GLN A 368 22.69 12.02 28.33
N ILE A 369 21.99 10.90 28.24
CA ILE A 369 22.54 9.57 28.52
C ILE A 369 23.68 9.23 27.54
N GLU A 370 23.51 9.54 26.25
CA GLU A 370 24.56 9.36 25.23
C GLU A 370 25.81 10.17 25.55
N ASN A 371 25.67 11.44 25.97
CA ASN A 371 26.80 12.28 26.41
C ASN A 371 27.46 11.77 27.71
N GLU A 372 26.68 11.33 28.70
CA GLU A 372 27.21 10.79 29.96
C GLU A 372 27.99 9.49 29.74
N VAL A 373 27.47 8.60 28.88
CA VAL A 373 28.17 7.38 28.46
C VAL A 373 29.44 7.71 27.66
N GLN A 374 29.38 8.64 26.70
CA GLN A 374 30.54 9.04 25.92
C GLN A 374 31.64 9.69 26.77
N ALA A 375 31.27 10.54 27.75
CA ALA A 375 32.21 11.12 28.70
C ALA A 375 32.86 10.03 29.57
N SER A 376 32.07 9.10 30.11
CA SER A 376 32.61 7.99 30.92
C SER A 376 33.54 7.08 30.12
N LEU A 377 33.20 6.75 28.87
CA LEU A 377 34.09 6.00 27.97
C LEU A 377 35.41 6.75 27.72
N GLY A 378 35.36 8.05 27.42
CA GLY A 378 36.55 8.89 27.24
C GLY A 378 37.46 8.93 28.48
N GLU A 379 36.88 8.98 29.68
CA GLU A 379 37.65 8.86 30.94
C GLU A 379 38.33 7.50 31.09
N LYS A 380 37.63 6.39 30.74
CA LYS A 380 38.21 5.04 30.80
C LYS A 380 39.31 4.84 29.75
N GLU A 381 39.12 5.33 28.52
CA GLU A 381 40.12 5.29 27.46
C GLU A 381 41.37 6.10 27.82
N ALA A 382 41.21 7.31 28.38
CA ALA A 382 42.32 8.12 28.87
C ALA A 382 43.08 7.44 30.03
N TYR A 383 42.35 6.78 30.95
CA TYR A 383 42.95 6.01 32.03
C TYR A 383 43.72 4.77 31.51
N LEU A 384 43.14 4.02 30.58
CA LEU A 384 43.78 2.85 29.95
C LEU A 384 45.05 3.27 29.21
N SER A 385 44.99 4.30 28.36
CA SER A 385 46.15 4.84 27.64
C SER A 385 47.28 5.26 28.58
N LYS A 386 46.95 5.87 29.73
CA LYS A 386 47.92 6.19 30.78
C LYS A 386 48.56 4.93 31.38
N VAL A 387 47.76 3.92 31.74
CA VAL A 387 48.25 2.65 32.29
C VAL A 387 49.10 1.87 31.29
N GLU A 388 48.75 1.89 30.00
CA GLU A 388 49.57 1.29 28.94
C GLU A 388 50.93 1.99 28.78
N SER A 389 50.95 3.32 28.84
CA SER A 389 52.18 4.13 28.86
C SER A 389 53.05 3.86 30.10
N ASP A 390 52.44 3.79 31.28
CA ASP A 390 53.11 3.41 32.53
C ASP A 390 53.68 1.98 32.45
N LEU A 391 52.93 1.01 31.90
CA LEU A 391 53.40 -0.36 31.67
C LEU A 391 54.54 -0.44 30.65
N ALA A 392 54.51 0.38 29.59
CA ALA A 392 55.61 0.47 28.63
C ALA A 392 56.88 1.01 29.30
N ARG A 393 56.78 2.07 30.10
CA ARG A 393 57.90 2.62 30.88
C ARG A 393 58.46 1.58 31.87
N ILE A 394 57.60 0.85 32.58
CA ILE A 394 58.01 -0.19 33.54
C ILE A 394 58.70 -1.36 32.83
N ARG A 395 58.23 -1.79 31.65
CA ARG A 395 58.89 -2.83 30.84
C ARG A 395 60.29 -2.39 30.39
N ASN A 396 60.40 -1.18 29.85
CA ASN A 396 61.70 -0.64 29.41
C ASN A 396 62.70 -0.55 30.58
N ALA A 397 62.30 0.02 31.72
CA ALA A 397 63.16 0.12 32.89
C ALA A 397 63.53 -1.24 33.49
N ARG A 398 62.63 -2.23 33.47
CA ARG A 398 62.93 -3.62 33.86
C ARG A 398 63.98 -4.23 32.94
N ASP A 399 63.83 -4.07 31.63
CA ASP A 399 64.70 -4.70 30.64
C ASP A 399 66.10 -4.05 30.60
N GLU A 400 66.16 -2.73 30.85
CA GLU A 400 67.39 -1.99 31.14
C GLU A 400 68.09 -2.50 32.41
N LEU A 401 67.37 -2.62 33.53
CA LEU A 401 67.92 -3.15 34.80
C LEU A 401 68.36 -4.61 34.70
N LEU A 402 67.71 -5.43 33.87
CA LEU A 402 68.12 -6.81 33.60
C LEU A 402 69.42 -6.86 32.78
N ALA A 403 69.55 -6.02 31.75
CA ALA A 403 70.79 -5.88 30.99
C ALA A 403 71.94 -5.40 31.88
N ASP A 404 71.69 -4.39 32.72
CA ASP A 404 72.68 -3.83 33.64
C ASP A 404 73.13 -4.83 34.71
N GLN A 405 72.19 -5.61 35.27
CA GLN A 405 72.52 -6.74 36.16
C GLN A 405 73.37 -7.80 35.45
N GLN A 406 73.05 -8.14 34.20
CA GLN A 406 73.78 -9.16 33.45
C GLN A 406 75.20 -8.70 33.07
N MET A 407 75.38 -7.42 32.70
CA MET A 407 76.69 -6.82 32.47
C MET A 407 77.53 -6.80 33.76
N ARG A 408 76.96 -6.35 34.89
CA ARG A 408 77.67 -6.35 36.19
C ARG A 408 78.07 -7.75 36.64
N LYS A 409 77.20 -8.75 36.47
CA LYS A 409 77.53 -10.16 36.75
C LYS A 409 78.69 -10.66 35.88
N ALA A 410 78.66 -10.39 34.57
CA ALA A 410 79.74 -10.79 33.66
C ALA A 410 81.09 -10.14 34.01
N ALA A 411 81.08 -8.84 34.36
CA ALA A 411 82.26 -8.13 34.80
C ALA A 411 82.83 -8.71 36.11
N GLN A 412 81.97 -8.96 37.11
CA GLN A 412 82.40 -9.54 38.39
C GLN A 412 82.93 -10.97 38.24
N GLU A 413 82.37 -11.78 37.35
CA GLU A 413 82.87 -13.14 37.09
C GLU A 413 84.24 -13.12 36.39
N GLN A 414 84.44 -12.17 35.46
CA GLN A 414 85.74 -11.94 34.82
C GLN A 414 86.80 -11.40 35.80
N GLU A 415 86.41 -10.56 36.76
CA GLU A 415 87.29 -10.07 37.83
C GLU A 415 87.70 -11.19 38.80
N LYS A 416 86.76 -12.05 39.23
CA LYS A 416 87.11 -13.25 40.02
C LYS A 416 88.11 -14.13 39.27
N PHE A 417 87.88 -14.35 37.97
CA PHE A 417 88.75 -15.18 37.14
C PHE A 417 90.17 -14.59 37.02
N SER A 418 90.30 -13.29 36.78
CA SER A 418 91.61 -12.63 36.74
C SER A 418 92.31 -12.61 38.11
N LEU A 419 91.57 -12.45 39.21
CA LEU A 419 92.11 -12.54 40.57
C LEU A 419 92.63 -13.95 40.91
N VAL A 420 91.97 -15.01 40.44
CA VAL A 420 92.48 -16.40 40.58
C VAL A 420 93.77 -16.58 39.79
N GLN A 421 93.76 -16.21 38.49
CA GLN A 421 94.97 -16.31 37.65
C GLN A 421 96.14 -15.47 38.19
N MET A 422 95.88 -14.31 38.77
CA MET A 422 96.91 -13.46 39.37
C MET A 422 97.52 -14.11 40.63
N LYS A 423 96.72 -14.77 41.47
CA LYS A 423 97.22 -15.54 42.62
C LYS A 423 98.10 -16.71 42.19
N GLU A 424 97.63 -17.52 41.23
CA GLU A 424 98.41 -18.62 40.65
C GLU A 424 99.75 -18.13 40.08
N LEU A 425 99.78 -16.94 39.47
CA LEU A 425 101.00 -16.30 38.98
C LEU A 425 101.94 -15.82 40.10
N LEU A 426 101.40 -15.29 41.21
CA LEU A 426 102.19 -14.85 42.36
C LEU A 426 102.81 -16.04 43.09
N GLU A 427 102.03 -17.08 43.40
CA GLU A 427 102.50 -18.32 44.01
C GLU A 427 103.60 -18.99 43.15
N ALA A 428 103.43 -19.00 41.82
CA ALA A 428 104.44 -19.50 40.88
C ALA A 428 105.71 -18.63 40.79
N ARG A 429 105.65 -17.33 41.16
CA ARG A 429 106.80 -16.43 41.25
C ARG A 429 107.56 -16.63 42.56
N GLU A 430 106.86 -16.68 43.68
CA GLU A 430 107.45 -16.96 45.01
C GLU A 430 108.17 -18.32 45.03
N ALA A 431 107.55 -19.36 44.47
CA ALA A 431 108.15 -20.68 44.32
C ALA A 431 109.38 -20.74 43.38
N ARG A 432 109.64 -19.67 42.60
CA ARG A 432 110.83 -19.52 41.76
C ARG A 432 111.89 -18.61 42.40
N ILE A 433 111.49 -17.57 43.13
CA ILE A 433 112.40 -16.70 43.89
C ILE A 433 113.15 -17.54 44.93
N THR A 434 112.42 -18.26 45.78
CA THR A 434 112.97 -19.23 46.76
C THR A 434 113.90 -20.26 46.14
N SER A 435 113.62 -20.71 44.91
CA SER A 435 114.48 -21.65 44.20
C SER A 435 115.81 -21.01 43.75
N LEU A 436 115.80 -19.74 43.32
CA LEU A 436 116.99 -19.01 42.89
C LEU A 436 117.84 -18.55 44.08
N GLU A 437 117.22 -18.20 45.21
CA GLU A 437 117.91 -17.85 46.45
C GLU A 437 118.79 -19.01 46.93
N SER A 438 118.26 -20.24 46.96
CA SER A 438 119.03 -21.45 47.31
C SER A 438 120.18 -21.78 46.32
N GLU A 439 120.06 -21.37 45.05
CA GLU A 439 121.13 -21.53 44.06
C GLU A 439 122.23 -20.48 44.23
N VAL A 440 121.87 -19.24 44.56
CA VAL A 440 122.84 -18.19 44.87
C VAL A 440 123.63 -18.50 46.15
N GLU A 441 122.98 -19.06 47.17
CA GLU A 441 123.65 -19.50 48.41
C GLU A 441 124.68 -20.60 48.14
N ARG A 442 124.31 -21.62 47.35
CA ARG A 442 125.20 -22.70 46.89
C ARG A 442 126.43 -22.18 46.13
N LEU A 443 126.24 -21.24 45.21
CA LEU A 443 127.32 -20.70 44.38
C LEU A 443 128.31 -19.86 45.19
N HIS A 444 127.88 -19.15 46.24
CA HIS A 444 128.81 -18.48 47.15
C HIS A 444 129.73 -19.47 47.87
N LEU A 445 129.17 -20.56 48.43
CA LEU A 445 129.95 -21.61 49.10
C LEU A 445 130.99 -22.25 48.16
N GLN A 446 130.64 -22.45 46.89
CA GLN A 446 131.58 -22.97 45.89
C GLN A 446 132.71 -21.97 45.57
N ILE A 447 132.42 -20.67 45.50
CA ILE A 447 133.41 -19.62 45.22
C ILE A 447 134.43 -19.47 46.36
N ASP A 448 133.99 -19.56 47.61
CA ASP A 448 134.91 -19.50 48.75
C ASP A 448 135.81 -20.73 48.84
N GLY A 449 135.27 -21.94 48.60
CA GLY A 449 136.05 -23.18 48.60
C GLY A 449 137.13 -23.28 47.51
N VAL A 450 137.07 -22.47 46.45
CA VAL A 450 138.06 -22.47 45.35
C VAL A 450 139.30 -21.62 45.67
N LYS A 451 139.24 -20.71 46.65
CA LYS A 451 140.32 -19.73 46.92
C LYS A 451 141.63 -20.37 47.43
N ASP A 452 141.55 -21.44 48.21
CA ASP A 452 142.74 -22.09 48.82
C ASP A 452 143.45 -23.11 47.90
N VAL A 453 142.85 -23.55 46.79
CA VAL A 453 143.26 -24.76 46.06
C VAL A 453 144.31 -24.50 44.96
N ARG A 454 145.21 -23.52 45.15
CA ARG A 454 146.25 -23.15 44.16
C ARG A 454 147.71 -23.28 44.61
N SER A 455 147.97 -23.97 45.72
CA SER A 455 149.31 -24.52 46.04
C SER A 455 149.48 -25.95 45.49
N ALA A 456 150.72 -26.43 45.41
CA ALA A 456 151.10 -27.59 44.57
C ALA A 456 150.69 -28.97 45.15
N THR A 457 150.33 -29.89 44.26
CA THR A 457 149.76 -31.22 44.58
C THR A 457 150.83 -32.28 44.94
N THR A 458 151.80 -31.96 45.79
CA THR A 458 152.83 -32.89 46.26
C THR A 458 153.11 -32.65 47.74
N GLU A 459 152.96 -33.70 48.55
CA GLU A 459 153.08 -33.70 50.03
C GLU A 459 152.03 -32.83 50.75
N LEU A 460 150.79 -33.33 50.79
CA LEU A 460 149.71 -32.75 51.60
C LEU A 460 149.80 -33.22 53.06
N SER A 461 149.60 -32.31 54.01
CA SER A 461 149.54 -32.67 55.43
C SER A 461 148.25 -33.40 55.81
N MET A 462 148.25 -34.13 56.95
CA MET A 462 147.05 -34.83 57.45
C MET A 462 145.87 -33.89 57.71
N ASP A 463 146.13 -32.65 58.10
CA ASP A 463 145.08 -31.66 58.37
C ASP A 463 144.61 -30.95 57.10
N GLU A 464 145.46 -30.75 56.10
CA GLU A 464 145.02 -30.40 54.74
C GLU A 464 144.17 -31.50 54.10
N LEU A 465 144.49 -32.77 54.36
CA LEU A 465 143.70 -33.90 53.87
C LEU A 465 142.35 -33.99 54.57
N ARG A 466 142.26 -33.64 55.87
CA ARG A 466 140.99 -33.44 56.59
C ARG A 466 140.20 -32.25 56.06
N ALA A 467 140.84 -31.10 55.82
CA ALA A 467 140.17 -29.94 55.23
C ALA A 467 139.63 -30.24 53.82
N LYS A 468 140.37 -31.03 53.02
CA LYS A 468 139.91 -31.55 51.72
C LYS A 468 138.80 -32.58 51.86
N TYR A 469 138.81 -33.42 52.90
CA TYR A 469 137.67 -34.30 53.21
C TYR A 469 136.43 -33.48 53.58
N GLU A 470 136.52 -32.56 54.54
CA GLU A 470 135.38 -31.73 54.95
C GLU A 470 134.82 -30.85 53.83
N THR A 471 135.66 -30.30 52.96
CA THR A 471 135.19 -29.54 51.80
C THR A 471 134.57 -30.44 50.74
N LEU A 472 135.06 -31.67 50.54
CA LEU A 472 134.44 -32.66 49.66
C LEU A 472 133.11 -33.20 50.22
N ASP A 473 133.02 -33.40 51.54
CA ASP A 473 131.83 -33.85 52.25
C ASP A 473 130.72 -32.78 52.19
N LYS A 474 131.07 -31.52 52.47
CA LYS A 474 130.18 -30.35 52.26
C LYS A 474 129.79 -30.19 50.79
N GLN A 475 130.70 -30.44 49.84
CA GLN A 475 130.35 -30.49 48.40
C GLN A 475 129.42 -31.66 48.07
N TYR A 476 129.48 -32.78 48.79
CA TYR A 476 128.60 -33.94 48.59
C TYR A 476 127.21 -33.72 49.20
N GLU A 477 127.11 -33.02 50.33
CA GLU A 477 125.84 -32.52 50.87
C GLU A 477 125.21 -31.47 49.94
N LEU A 478 126.01 -30.52 49.44
CA LEU A 478 125.57 -29.54 48.44
C LEU A 478 125.12 -30.22 47.14
N LEU A 479 125.83 -31.25 46.65
CA LEU A 479 125.42 -32.03 45.48
C LEU A 479 124.15 -32.85 45.75
N ASN A 480 123.93 -33.37 46.96
CA ASN A 480 122.66 -34.02 47.32
C ASN A 480 121.50 -33.02 47.36
N THR A 481 121.72 -31.79 47.84
CA THR A 481 120.69 -30.73 47.78
C THR A 481 120.47 -30.22 46.36
N GLU A 482 121.50 -30.14 45.50
CA GLU A 482 121.34 -29.94 44.05
C GLU A 482 120.48 -31.04 43.43
N LEU A 483 120.78 -32.31 43.70
CA LEU A 483 120.09 -33.45 43.08
C LEU A 483 118.64 -33.55 43.58
N SER A 484 118.39 -33.23 44.86
CA SER A 484 117.04 -33.06 45.41
C SER A 484 116.29 -31.89 44.76
N SER A 485 116.94 -30.75 44.59
CA SER A 485 116.38 -29.55 43.92
C SER A 485 116.10 -29.79 42.44
N MET A 486 117.00 -30.49 41.73
CA MET A 486 116.85 -30.88 40.33
C MET A 486 115.74 -31.93 40.17
N GLN A 487 115.61 -32.87 41.11
CA GLN A 487 114.47 -33.79 41.16
C GLN A 487 113.15 -33.03 41.42
N ALA A 488 113.15 -32.01 42.28
CA ALA A 488 111.98 -31.16 42.51
C ALA A 488 111.64 -30.31 41.26
N ALA A 489 112.65 -29.79 40.57
CA ALA A 489 112.51 -29.07 39.31
C ALA A 489 111.95 -29.98 38.20
N PHE A 490 112.46 -31.21 38.05
CA PHE A 490 111.95 -32.20 37.11
C PHE A 490 110.50 -32.62 37.44
N LYS A 491 110.17 -32.81 38.72
CA LYS A 491 108.77 -33.04 39.16
C LYS A 491 107.88 -31.83 38.85
N ARG A 492 108.38 -30.60 38.99
CA ARG A 492 107.66 -29.35 38.63
C ARG A 492 107.47 -29.22 37.12
N THR A 493 108.49 -29.48 36.27
CA THR A 493 108.33 -29.42 34.80
C THR A 493 107.49 -30.56 34.26
N SER A 494 107.59 -31.78 34.83
CA SER A 494 106.68 -32.89 34.51
C SER A 494 105.23 -32.55 34.89
N LYS A 495 104.99 -31.96 36.07
CA LYS A 495 103.67 -31.46 36.45
C LYS A 495 103.19 -30.37 35.49
N LEU A 496 104.01 -29.37 35.17
CA LEU A 496 103.67 -28.30 34.24
C LEU A 496 103.36 -28.82 32.82
N ALA A 497 104.10 -29.83 32.34
CA ALA A 497 103.82 -30.50 31.07
C ALA A 497 102.47 -31.23 31.11
N SER A 498 102.17 -31.98 32.17
CA SER A 498 100.85 -32.60 32.35
C SER A 498 99.72 -31.57 32.45
N GLN A 499 99.95 -30.44 33.13
CA GLN A 499 98.99 -29.33 33.22
C GLN A 499 98.73 -28.74 31.83
N LYS A 500 99.78 -28.48 31.04
CA LYS A 500 99.64 -27.99 29.66
C LYS A 500 98.90 -28.99 28.76
N ILE A 501 99.12 -30.29 28.91
CA ILE A 501 98.32 -31.32 28.21
C ILE A 501 96.83 -31.22 28.62
N THR A 502 96.52 -31.07 29.91
CA THR A 502 95.12 -30.87 30.34
C THR A 502 94.55 -29.52 29.92
N GLU A 503 95.34 -28.45 29.81
CA GLU A 503 94.91 -27.16 29.26
C GLU A 503 94.56 -27.29 27.77
N PHE A 504 95.38 -27.99 26.97
CA PHE A 504 95.07 -28.24 25.56
C PHE A 504 93.81 -29.09 25.40
N ALA A 505 93.63 -30.16 26.18
CA ALA A 505 92.38 -30.94 26.18
C ALA A 505 91.16 -30.06 26.55
N ASN A 506 91.27 -29.21 27.57
CA ASN A 506 90.22 -28.27 27.96
C ASN A 506 89.92 -27.22 26.88
N LEU A 507 90.92 -26.81 26.10
CA LEU A 507 90.74 -25.91 24.94
C LEU A 507 90.08 -26.61 23.76
N GLU A 508 90.44 -27.86 23.46
CA GLU A 508 89.76 -28.68 22.45
C GLU A 508 88.29 -28.90 22.80
N ASP A 509 87.99 -29.27 24.05
CA ASP A 509 86.63 -29.38 24.58
C ASP A 509 85.85 -28.05 24.53
N LYS A 510 86.55 -26.92 24.66
CA LYS A 510 85.94 -25.58 24.51
C LYS A 510 85.67 -25.26 23.03
N ILE A 511 86.57 -25.63 22.12
CA ILE A 511 86.38 -25.49 20.67
C ILE A 511 85.20 -26.35 20.21
N GLN A 512 85.09 -27.61 20.64
CA GLN A 512 83.96 -28.49 20.32
C GLN A 512 82.62 -27.92 20.80
N ARG A 513 82.58 -27.38 22.04
CA ARG A 513 81.40 -26.68 22.56
C ARG A 513 81.04 -25.44 21.73
N LEU A 514 82.01 -24.60 21.38
CA LEU A 514 81.78 -23.41 20.54
C LEU A 514 81.31 -23.77 19.12
N ILE A 515 81.79 -24.87 18.53
CA ILE A 515 81.29 -25.39 17.25
C ILE A 515 79.83 -25.84 17.37
N ALA A 516 79.48 -26.55 18.44
CA ALA A 516 78.10 -26.99 18.70
C ALA A 516 77.15 -25.80 19.00
N GLU A 517 77.62 -24.78 19.72
CA GLU A 517 76.88 -23.54 19.98
C GLU A 517 76.68 -22.72 18.70
N LYS A 518 77.73 -22.57 17.87
CA LYS A 518 77.61 -21.94 16.56
C LYS A 518 76.59 -22.67 15.67
N SER A 519 76.65 -23.99 15.59
CA SER A 519 75.68 -24.80 14.81
C SER A 519 74.24 -24.58 15.29
N LYS A 520 74.00 -24.50 16.61
CA LYS A 520 72.70 -24.16 17.19
C LYS A 520 72.28 -22.71 16.90
N ALA A 521 73.22 -21.77 16.87
CA ALA A 521 72.96 -20.37 16.52
C ALA A 521 72.60 -20.22 15.03
N ASP A 522 73.37 -20.84 14.14
CA ASP A 522 73.12 -20.88 12.70
C ASP A 522 71.73 -21.48 12.41
N GLN A 523 71.38 -22.62 13.03
CA GLN A 523 70.04 -23.23 12.91
C GLN A 523 68.92 -22.28 13.38
N LYS A 524 69.09 -21.61 14.53
CA LYS A 524 68.12 -20.64 15.03
C LYS A 524 67.98 -19.42 14.10
N TYR A 525 69.08 -18.94 13.54
CA TYR A 525 69.09 -17.84 12.58
C TYR A 525 68.32 -18.18 11.31
N PHE A 526 68.58 -19.35 10.69
CA PHE A 526 67.84 -19.77 9.49
C PHE A 526 66.36 -20.04 9.78
N ALA A 527 66.01 -20.59 10.95
CA ALA A 527 64.62 -20.75 11.36
C ALA A 527 63.91 -19.39 11.56
N ALA A 528 64.58 -18.42 12.18
CA ALA A 528 64.05 -17.07 12.36
C ALA A 528 63.89 -16.31 11.03
N MET A 529 64.87 -16.41 10.12
CA MET A 529 64.79 -15.83 8.78
C MET A 529 63.64 -16.43 7.97
N LYS A 530 63.48 -17.76 7.97
CA LYS A 530 62.34 -18.42 7.28
C LYS A 530 60.99 -18.04 7.88
N SER A 531 60.92 -17.82 9.18
CA SER A 531 59.71 -17.29 9.86
C SER A 531 59.43 -15.84 9.43
N LYS A 532 60.46 -14.99 9.37
CA LYS A 532 60.36 -13.61 8.86
C LYS A 532 59.87 -13.59 7.41
N GLU A 533 60.45 -14.39 6.52
CA GLU A 533 60.04 -14.46 5.11
C GLU A 533 58.56 -14.86 4.95
N ALA A 534 58.08 -15.79 5.78
CA ALA A 534 56.66 -16.15 5.81
C ALA A 534 55.77 -14.98 6.28
N ARG A 535 56.17 -14.23 7.32
CA ARG A 535 55.47 -13.02 7.79
C ARG A 535 55.50 -11.89 6.75
N ASP A 536 56.63 -11.68 6.06
CA ASP A 536 56.78 -10.67 5.01
C ASP A 536 55.91 -11.00 3.78
N LEU A 537 55.69 -12.28 3.48
CA LEU A 537 54.77 -12.74 2.44
C LEU A 537 53.30 -12.57 2.86
N GLU A 538 52.97 -12.90 4.11
CA GLU A 538 51.63 -12.70 4.69
C GLU A 538 51.25 -11.21 4.72
N LEU A 539 52.16 -10.33 5.15
CA LEU A 539 51.97 -8.87 5.13
C LEU A 539 51.75 -8.32 3.71
N ARG A 540 52.41 -8.89 2.68
CA ARG A 540 52.15 -8.52 1.27
C ARG A 540 50.74 -8.96 0.84
N THR A 541 50.35 -10.19 1.17
CA THR A 541 49.01 -10.72 0.87
C THR A 541 47.92 -9.87 1.53
N LEU A 542 48.07 -9.55 2.82
CA LEU A 542 47.15 -8.70 3.58
C LEU A 542 47.07 -7.28 3.00
N ARG A 543 48.19 -6.68 2.57
CA ARG A 543 48.17 -5.37 1.89
C ARG A 543 47.41 -5.40 0.56
N VAL A 544 47.60 -6.45 -0.24
CA VAL A 544 46.87 -6.63 -1.52
C VAL A 544 45.38 -6.89 -1.28
N GLN A 545 45.02 -7.64 -0.23
CA GLN A 545 43.62 -7.82 0.19
C GLN A 545 43.01 -6.51 0.66
N ASN A 546 43.70 -5.74 1.52
CA ASN A 546 43.21 -4.47 2.06
C ASN A 546 42.98 -3.43 0.95
N MET A 547 43.91 -3.34 -0.02
CA MET A 547 43.74 -2.48 -1.20
C MET A 547 42.50 -2.87 -2.02
N LYS A 548 42.30 -4.17 -2.29
CA LYS A 548 41.08 -4.67 -2.96
C LYS A 548 39.80 -4.39 -2.18
N SER A 549 39.80 -4.50 -0.84
CA SER A 549 38.63 -4.11 -0.04
C SER A 549 38.38 -2.60 -0.09
N SER A 550 39.43 -1.77 -0.17
CA SER A 550 39.27 -0.33 -0.38
C SER A 550 38.63 -0.02 -1.74
N ASP A 551 39.06 -0.71 -2.81
CA ASP A 551 38.48 -0.56 -4.15
C ASP A 551 36.99 -0.96 -4.16
N ILE A 552 36.65 -2.09 -3.53
CA ILE A 552 35.26 -2.58 -3.37
C ILE A 552 34.43 -1.57 -2.54
N ILE A 553 34.97 -1.01 -1.46
CA ILE A 553 34.29 0.01 -0.65
C ILE A 553 34.04 1.29 -1.46
N SER A 554 34.92 1.68 -2.38
CA SER A 554 34.67 2.79 -3.30
C SER A 554 33.52 2.47 -4.25
N GLN A 555 33.59 1.32 -4.94
CA GLN A 555 32.54 0.89 -5.87
C GLN A 555 31.16 0.77 -5.19
N LEU A 556 31.12 0.29 -3.94
CA LEU A 556 29.90 0.24 -3.15
C LEU A 556 29.37 1.65 -2.84
N LYS A 557 30.21 2.61 -2.42
CA LYS A 557 29.81 4.00 -2.20
C LYS A 557 29.32 4.70 -3.47
N ASP A 558 29.96 4.45 -4.61
CA ASP A 558 29.56 5.00 -5.90
C ASP A 558 28.19 4.42 -6.32
N SER A 559 27.97 3.12 -6.10
CA SER A 559 26.68 2.47 -6.34
C SER A 559 25.59 2.99 -5.38
N GLU A 560 25.92 3.24 -4.11
CA GLU A 560 24.99 3.80 -3.12
C GLU A 560 24.60 5.23 -3.48
N SER A 561 25.56 6.06 -3.89
CA SER A 561 25.31 7.41 -4.41
C SER A 561 24.34 7.37 -5.60
N MET A 562 24.56 6.43 -6.54
CA MET A 562 23.68 6.25 -7.69
C MET A 562 22.26 5.78 -7.30
N THR A 563 22.11 4.89 -6.32
CA THR A 563 20.78 4.44 -5.85
C THR A 563 20.05 5.54 -5.07
N ARG A 564 20.74 6.32 -4.22
CA ARG A 564 20.16 7.51 -3.55
C ARG A 564 19.65 8.54 -4.57
N ASN A 565 20.41 8.80 -5.62
CA ASN A 565 20.00 9.69 -6.71
C ASN A 565 18.80 9.15 -7.50
N LEU A 566 18.68 7.82 -7.67
CA LEU A 566 17.52 7.20 -8.28
C LEU A 566 16.28 7.31 -7.37
N VAL A 567 16.42 7.05 -6.07
CA VAL A 567 15.33 7.21 -5.08
C VAL A 567 14.80 8.64 -5.09
N SER A 568 15.67 9.65 -5.01
CA SER A 568 15.25 11.06 -5.03
C SER A 568 14.49 11.45 -6.32
N ASN A 569 14.90 10.90 -7.48
CA ASN A 569 14.14 11.09 -8.72
C ASN A 569 12.77 10.40 -8.71
N VAL A 570 12.66 9.20 -8.12
CA VAL A 570 11.39 8.48 -7.97
C VAL A 570 10.46 9.18 -6.96
N GLU A 571 11.00 9.71 -5.86
CA GLU A 571 10.25 10.52 -4.89
C GLU A 571 9.69 11.78 -5.54
N LYS A 572 10.48 12.48 -6.36
CA LYS A 572 10.04 13.64 -7.12
C LYS A 572 8.95 13.30 -8.15
N GLN A 573 9.10 12.19 -8.89
CA GLN A 573 8.05 11.71 -9.78
C GLN A 573 6.78 11.31 -9.01
N LEU A 574 6.91 10.81 -7.78
CA LEU A 574 5.79 10.48 -6.90
C LEU A 574 5.08 11.74 -6.36
N SER A 575 5.78 12.85 -6.09
CA SER A 575 5.12 14.12 -5.76
C SER A 575 4.42 14.72 -6.97
N GLU A 576 5.09 14.80 -8.14
CA GLU A 576 4.51 15.33 -9.38
C GLU A 576 3.26 14.55 -9.81
N THR A 577 3.27 13.21 -9.70
CA THR A 577 2.09 12.38 -10.01
C THR A 577 0.97 12.47 -8.98
N LYS A 578 1.28 12.68 -7.69
CA LYS A 578 0.26 12.97 -6.66
C LYS A 578 -0.42 14.32 -6.89
N GLU A 579 0.34 15.36 -7.26
CA GLU A 579 -0.22 16.67 -7.60
C GLU A 579 -1.10 16.61 -8.86
N ALA A 580 -0.64 15.92 -9.91
CA ALA A 580 -1.42 15.68 -11.11
C ALA A 580 -2.73 14.91 -10.82
N LEU A 581 -2.67 13.87 -9.96
CA LEU A 581 -3.85 13.12 -9.53
C LEU A 581 -4.83 13.99 -8.72
N ASN A 582 -4.34 14.80 -7.79
CA ASN A 582 -5.16 15.73 -7.02
C ASN A 582 -5.86 16.77 -7.91
N SER A 583 -5.15 17.30 -8.92
CA SER A 583 -5.72 18.21 -9.92
C SER A 583 -6.80 17.52 -10.76
N ALA A 584 -6.55 16.30 -11.24
CA ALA A 584 -7.54 15.50 -11.97
C ALA A 584 -8.79 15.15 -11.13
N LEU A 585 -8.61 14.84 -9.84
CA LEU A 585 -9.72 14.60 -8.90
C LEU A 585 -10.53 15.87 -8.62
N ALA A 586 -9.89 17.03 -8.53
CA ALA A 586 -10.58 18.31 -8.40
C ALA A 586 -11.40 18.64 -9.66
N GLN A 587 -10.84 18.44 -10.86
CA GLN A 587 -11.55 18.60 -12.13
C GLN A 587 -12.73 17.61 -12.26
N HIS A 588 -12.55 16.34 -11.86
CA HIS A 588 -13.63 15.35 -11.83
C HIS A 588 -14.76 15.79 -10.89
N ARG A 589 -14.46 16.26 -9.68
CA ARG A 589 -15.47 16.76 -8.73
C ARG A 589 -16.24 17.96 -9.29
N ALA A 590 -15.55 18.93 -9.90
CA ALA A 590 -16.19 20.08 -10.53
C ALA A 590 -17.09 19.68 -11.71
N SER A 591 -16.63 18.77 -12.58
CA SER A 591 -17.44 18.25 -13.69
C SER A 591 -18.64 17.43 -13.20
N GLN A 592 -18.46 16.60 -12.16
CA GLN A 592 -19.53 15.85 -11.53
C GLN A 592 -20.59 16.77 -10.88
N GLN A 593 -20.16 17.86 -10.25
CA GLN A 593 -21.07 18.88 -9.72
C GLN A 593 -21.89 19.53 -10.85
N GLN A 594 -21.24 19.99 -11.93
CA GLN A 594 -21.93 20.53 -13.11
C GLN A 594 -22.94 19.53 -13.71
N VAL A 595 -22.60 18.25 -13.74
CA VAL A 595 -23.52 17.19 -14.19
C VAL A 595 -24.71 17.03 -13.22
N THR A 596 -24.52 17.15 -11.91
CA THR A 596 -25.66 17.13 -10.96
C THR A 596 -26.56 18.36 -11.09
N GLU A 597 -25.98 19.56 -11.24
CA GLU A 597 -26.71 20.81 -11.44
C GLU A 597 -27.51 20.79 -12.74
N ALA A 598 -26.89 20.33 -13.84
CA ALA A 598 -27.57 20.16 -15.13
C ALA A 598 -28.70 19.11 -15.06
N ASN A 599 -28.53 18.03 -14.31
CA ASN A 599 -29.60 17.04 -14.10
C ASN A 599 -30.77 17.60 -13.29
N LEU A 600 -30.52 18.41 -12.26
CA LEU A 600 -31.56 19.10 -11.49
C LEU A 600 -32.32 20.10 -12.37
N ALA A 601 -31.62 20.90 -13.19
CA ALA A 601 -32.25 21.80 -14.16
C ALA A 601 -33.11 21.03 -15.20
N ILE A 602 -32.63 19.90 -15.71
CA ILE A 602 -33.39 19.02 -16.61
C ILE A 602 -34.63 18.43 -15.92
N GLN A 603 -34.56 18.10 -14.63
CA GLN A 603 -35.73 17.63 -13.87
C GLN A 603 -36.76 18.76 -13.69
N GLY A 604 -36.33 19.98 -13.32
CA GLY A 604 -37.21 21.15 -13.23
C GLY A 604 -37.92 21.47 -14.55
N LEU A 605 -37.18 21.49 -15.66
CA LEU A 605 -37.75 21.67 -17.00
C LEU A 605 -38.72 20.54 -17.40
N ARG A 606 -38.44 19.29 -17.01
CA ARG A 606 -39.38 18.16 -17.24
C ARG A 606 -40.67 18.31 -16.45
N LEU A 607 -40.62 18.81 -15.22
CA LEU A 607 -41.82 19.09 -14.41
C LEU A 607 -42.65 20.21 -15.04
N GLN A 608 -42.03 21.32 -15.45
CA GLN A 608 -42.70 22.41 -16.17
C GLN A 608 -43.35 21.93 -17.50
N VAL A 609 -42.65 21.07 -18.26
CA VAL A 609 -43.21 20.47 -19.48
C VAL A 609 -44.37 19.51 -19.19
N ALA A 610 -44.36 18.81 -18.05
CA ALA A 610 -45.47 17.96 -17.63
C ALA A 610 -46.70 18.79 -17.19
N GLU A 611 -46.48 19.86 -16.43
CA GLU A 611 -47.50 20.81 -16.01
C GLU A 611 -48.15 21.51 -17.22
N LEU A 612 -47.35 22.05 -18.14
CA LEU A 612 -47.85 22.67 -19.38
C LEU A 612 -48.64 21.68 -20.24
N LYS A 613 -48.24 20.40 -20.30
CA LYS A 613 -49.01 19.35 -20.97
C LYS A 613 -50.34 19.04 -20.27
N ALA A 614 -50.37 19.03 -18.94
CA ALA A 614 -51.61 18.84 -18.18
C ALA A 614 -52.57 20.03 -18.36
N LEU A 615 -52.04 21.26 -18.36
CA LEU A 615 -52.81 22.47 -18.65
C LEU A 615 -53.37 22.47 -20.08
N LEU A 616 -52.57 22.08 -21.09
CA LEU A 616 -53.04 21.91 -22.46
C LEU A 616 -54.13 20.85 -22.56
N ALA A 617 -53.92 19.65 -22.03
CA ALA A 617 -54.93 18.58 -22.06
C ALA A 617 -56.26 18.99 -21.37
N ASN A 618 -56.19 19.74 -20.28
CA ASN A 618 -57.39 20.28 -19.60
C ASN A 618 -58.09 21.37 -20.45
N ARG A 619 -57.32 22.21 -21.15
CA ARG A 619 -57.87 23.21 -22.09
C ARG A 619 -58.49 22.55 -23.33
N ASP A 620 -57.86 21.50 -23.88
CA ASP A 620 -58.39 20.73 -25.00
C ASP A 620 -59.69 20.00 -24.60
N ALA A 621 -59.74 19.40 -23.41
CA ALA A 621 -60.96 18.79 -22.87
C ALA A 621 -62.08 19.83 -22.64
N SER A 622 -61.74 21.02 -22.14
CA SER A 622 -62.67 22.14 -21.97
C SER A 622 -63.19 22.68 -23.31
N LEU A 623 -62.33 22.75 -24.33
CA LEU A 623 -62.68 23.19 -25.68
C LEU A 623 -63.51 22.14 -26.42
N ALA A 624 -63.23 20.85 -26.22
CA ALA A 624 -64.04 19.75 -26.72
C ALA A 624 -65.45 19.72 -26.10
N SER A 625 -65.58 19.97 -24.79
CA SER A 625 -66.88 20.05 -24.13
C SER A 625 -67.67 21.29 -24.56
N ALA A 626 -67.01 22.46 -24.69
CA ALA A 626 -67.60 23.69 -25.23
C ALA A 626 -68.07 23.52 -26.69
N ASN A 627 -67.28 22.85 -27.54
CA ASN A 627 -67.69 22.54 -28.91
C ASN A 627 -68.86 21.52 -28.94
N SER A 628 -68.94 20.59 -27.99
CA SER A 628 -70.07 19.67 -27.87
C SER A 628 -71.35 20.38 -27.43
N THR A 629 -71.29 21.32 -26.49
CA THR A 629 -72.44 22.12 -26.07
C THR A 629 -72.85 23.14 -27.14
N CYS A 630 -71.90 23.75 -27.86
CA CYS A 630 -72.20 24.61 -29.02
C CYS A 630 -72.95 23.84 -30.11
N ARG A 631 -72.46 22.66 -30.52
CA ARG A 631 -73.15 21.79 -31.50
C ARG A 631 -74.53 21.34 -31.04
N LYS A 632 -74.72 21.08 -29.75
CA LYS A 632 -76.06 20.79 -29.18
C LYS A 632 -76.98 22.01 -29.28
N ALA A 633 -76.47 23.20 -28.95
CA ALA A 633 -77.21 24.46 -29.07
C ALA A 633 -77.58 24.74 -30.54
N GLU A 634 -76.63 24.65 -31.47
CA GLU A 634 -76.83 24.76 -32.92
C GLU A 634 -77.92 23.80 -33.42
N ASN A 635 -77.85 22.51 -33.05
CA ASN A 635 -78.88 21.53 -33.41
C ASN A 635 -80.25 21.88 -32.83
N THR A 636 -80.34 22.37 -31.58
CA THR A 636 -81.62 22.83 -31.02
C THR A 636 -82.14 24.10 -31.68
N VAL A 637 -81.25 25.02 -32.08
CA VAL A 637 -81.61 26.24 -32.81
C VAL A 637 -82.14 25.89 -34.20
N GLU A 638 -81.52 24.95 -34.92
CA GLU A 638 -82.00 24.51 -36.23
C GLU A 638 -83.30 23.71 -36.15
N GLY A 639 -83.46 22.86 -35.13
CA GLY A 639 -84.74 22.21 -34.81
C GLY A 639 -85.85 23.22 -34.52
N LEU A 640 -85.56 24.25 -33.71
CA LEU A 640 -86.50 25.34 -33.44
C LEU A 640 -86.80 26.18 -34.69
N LYS A 641 -85.83 26.45 -35.58
CA LYS A 641 -86.08 27.08 -36.89
C LYS A 641 -87.01 26.24 -37.76
N SER A 642 -86.83 24.91 -37.79
CA SER A 642 -87.71 23.99 -38.53
C SER A 642 -89.14 24.06 -38.00
N ILE A 643 -89.32 23.96 -36.67
CA ILE A 643 -90.62 24.09 -36.01
C ILE A 643 -91.24 25.49 -36.27
N LEU A 644 -90.42 26.55 -36.27
CA LEU A 644 -90.86 27.92 -36.56
C LEU A 644 -91.25 28.09 -38.05
N ALA A 645 -90.57 27.42 -38.97
CA ALA A 645 -90.92 27.39 -40.39
C ALA A 645 -92.20 26.60 -40.65
N ASP A 646 -92.40 25.45 -40.01
CA ASP A 646 -93.60 24.63 -40.18
C ASP A 646 -94.82 25.24 -39.47
N THR A 647 -94.64 25.88 -38.32
CA THR A 647 -95.70 26.69 -37.70
C THR A 647 -96.04 27.91 -38.55
N LYS A 648 -95.08 28.59 -39.20
CA LYS A 648 -95.35 29.62 -40.21
C LYS A 648 -96.14 29.09 -41.42
N LYS A 649 -95.74 27.97 -42.02
CA LYS A 649 -96.52 27.31 -43.11
C LYS A 649 -97.94 26.97 -42.63
N SER A 650 -98.09 26.50 -41.39
CA SER A 650 -99.40 26.21 -40.82
C SER A 650 -100.25 27.48 -40.69
N LEU A 651 -99.69 28.59 -40.17
CA LEU A 651 -100.33 29.90 -40.06
C LEU A 651 -100.77 30.45 -41.43
N GLU A 652 -99.92 30.33 -42.45
CA GLU A 652 -100.25 30.68 -43.83
C GLU A 652 -101.35 29.79 -44.40
N SER A 653 -101.35 28.48 -44.12
CA SER A 653 -102.42 27.57 -44.54
C SER A 653 -103.77 27.89 -43.87
N TRP A 654 -103.76 28.33 -42.61
CA TRP A 654 -104.95 28.79 -41.89
C TRP A 654 -105.45 30.14 -42.44
N LYS A 655 -104.56 31.11 -42.73
CA LYS A 655 -104.92 32.37 -43.40
C LYS A 655 -105.51 32.13 -44.80
N ALA A 656 -104.91 31.23 -45.58
CA ALA A 656 -105.39 30.87 -46.92
C ALA A 656 -106.78 30.20 -46.88
N LYS A 657 -107.02 29.30 -45.92
CA LYS A 657 -108.35 28.69 -45.71
C LYS A 657 -109.40 29.66 -45.14
N GLY A 658 -108.98 30.72 -44.45
CA GLY A 658 -109.88 31.68 -43.81
C GLY A 658 -110.50 32.75 -44.71
N LEU A 659 -109.92 33.04 -45.88
CA LEU A 659 -110.33 34.19 -46.73
C LEU A 659 -110.99 33.82 -48.07
N GLY A 660 -111.20 32.53 -48.35
CA GLY A 660 -111.30 32.03 -49.74
C GLY A 660 -112.57 31.28 -50.18
N ASN A 661 -113.76 31.54 -49.62
CA ASN A 661 -115.01 31.08 -50.29
C ASN A 661 -116.35 31.74 -49.86
N SER A 662 -116.46 32.39 -48.69
CA SER A 662 -117.77 32.67 -48.04
C SER A 662 -118.55 33.92 -48.53
N SER A 663 -118.30 34.43 -49.74
CA SER A 663 -118.86 35.72 -50.19
C SER A 663 -120.31 35.62 -50.72
N SER A 664 -120.55 34.73 -51.68
CA SER A 664 -121.80 34.75 -52.48
C SER A 664 -123.05 34.28 -51.72
N GLU A 665 -122.94 33.25 -50.88
CA GLU A 665 -124.07 32.70 -50.14
C GLU A 665 -124.56 33.64 -49.04
N TYR A 666 -123.64 34.35 -48.39
CA TYR A 666 -123.94 35.27 -47.28
C TYR A 666 -124.80 36.47 -47.73
N GLU A 667 -124.53 37.00 -48.93
CA GLU A 667 -125.28 38.12 -49.52
C GLU A 667 -126.68 37.70 -50.00
N MET A 668 -126.82 36.47 -50.52
CA MET A 668 -128.11 35.88 -50.88
C MET A 668 -129.00 35.66 -49.65
N LEU A 669 -128.45 35.06 -48.58
CA LEU A 669 -129.16 34.84 -47.31
C LEU A 669 -129.58 36.15 -46.65
N ARG A 670 -128.70 37.16 -46.63
CA ARG A 670 -129.01 38.50 -46.10
C ARG A 670 -130.19 39.16 -46.82
N THR A 671 -130.33 38.91 -48.13
CA THR A 671 -131.45 39.45 -48.93
C THR A 671 -132.80 38.82 -48.56
N LEU A 672 -132.84 37.56 -48.11
CA LEU A 672 -134.08 36.93 -47.64
C LEU A 672 -134.55 37.48 -46.28
N ALA A 673 -133.65 37.89 -45.40
CA ALA A 673 -133.98 38.37 -44.05
C ALA A 673 -134.61 39.79 -44.01
N LEU A 674 -134.34 40.61 -45.04
CA LEU A 674 -134.80 42.00 -45.10
C LEU A 674 -136.28 42.13 -45.49
N CYS A 675 -136.95 43.16 -44.95
CA CYS A 675 -138.35 43.47 -45.22
C CYS A 675 -138.59 43.77 -46.71
N THR A 676 -139.58 43.12 -47.32
CA THR A 676 -139.86 43.28 -48.76
C THR A 676 -140.42 44.65 -49.15
N VAL A 677 -140.92 45.43 -48.18
CA VAL A 677 -141.48 46.77 -48.41
C VAL A 677 -140.38 47.85 -48.41
N CYS A 678 -139.54 47.92 -47.37
CA CYS A 678 -138.50 48.97 -47.26
C CYS A 678 -137.09 48.52 -47.67
N ARG A 679 -136.82 47.21 -47.72
CA ARG A 679 -135.51 46.56 -47.93
C ARG A 679 -134.36 47.03 -47.01
N ARG A 680 -134.65 47.79 -45.94
CA ARG A 680 -133.66 48.37 -45.01
C ARG A 680 -133.60 47.66 -43.67
N THR A 681 -134.76 47.38 -43.07
CA THR A 681 -134.88 46.72 -41.76
C THR A 681 -135.24 45.24 -41.91
N TRP A 682 -134.83 44.42 -40.94
CA TRP A 682 -135.09 42.98 -40.94
C TRP A 682 -136.58 42.69 -40.72
N LYS A 683 -137.07 41.56 -41.23
CA LYS A 683 -138.43 41.10 -40.96
C LYS A 683 -138.57 40.72 -39.48
N ASN A 684 -139.47 41.37 -38.76
CA ASN A 684 -139.71 41.12 -37.34
C ASN A 684 -141.18 41.28 -36.93
N THR A 685 -142.12 41.34 -37.87
CA THR A 685 -143.56 41.47 -37.58
C THR A 685 -144.40 40.74 -38.62
N ALA A 686 -145.21 39.79 -38.15
CA ALA A 686 -146.11 38.99 -38.97
C ALA A 686 -147.56 39.48 -38.87
N ILE A 687 -148.27 39.53 -40.01
CA ILE A 687 -149.70 39.85 -40.05
C ILE A 687 -150.50 38.54 -39.87
N LYS A 688 -151.17 38.41 -38.72
CA LYS A 688 -151.89 37.20 -38.26
C LYS A 688 -152.91 36.68 -39.27
N THR A 689 -153.61 37.57 -39.97
CA THR A 689 -154.67 37.21 -40.94
C THR A 689 -154.15 36.65 -42.28
N CYS A 690 -152.83 36.65 -42.51
CA CYS A 690 -152.24 36.15 -43.75
C CYS A 690 -150.82 35.54 -43.66
N GLY A 691 -150.19 35.50 -42.48
CA GLY A 691 -148.86 34.92 -42.25
C GLY A 691 -147.67 35.70 -42.79
N HIS A 692 -147.89 36.75 -43.59
CA HIS A 692 -146.79 37.50 -44.22
C HIS A 692 -146.01 38.35 -43.22
N VAL A 693 -144.68 38.30 -43.31
CA VAL A 693 -143.75 38.97 -42.40
C VAL A 693 -143.03 40.14 -43.06
N PHE A 694 -143.04 41.28 -42.38
CA PHE A 694 -142.39 42.53 -42.75
C PHE A 694 -141.61 43.08 -41.54
N CYS A 695 -140.97 44.25 -41.65
CA CYS A 695 -140.53 44.99 -40.47
C CYS A 695 -141.73 45.66 -39.79
N LYS A 696 -141.63 45.86 -38.47
CA LYS A 696 -142.65 46.53 -37.65
C LYS A 696 -143.10 47.88 -38.24
N GLU A 697 -142.14 48.70 -38.65
CA GLU A 697 -142.34 50.05 -39.21
C GLU A 697 -143.34 50.05 -40.37
N CYS A 698 -143.16 49.18 -41.37
CA CYS A 698 -144.02 49.10 -42.55
C CYS A 698 -145.41 48.46 -42.28
N VAL A 699 -145.58 47.79 -41.14
CA VAL A 699 -146.89 47.28 -40.69
C VAL A 699 -147.66 48.39 -39.97
N GLU A 700 -146.99 49.15 -39.11
CA GLU A 700 -147.57 50.27 -38.37
C GLU A 700 -147.92 51.46 -39.29
N GLU A 701 -147.05 51.77 -40.28
CA GLU A 701 -147.31 52.78 -41.32
C GLU A 701 -148.60 52.49 -42.13
N ARG A 702 -148.89 51.20 -42.39
CA ARG A 702 -150.13 50.77 -43.07
C ARG A 702 -151.37 50.68 -42.16
N LEU A 703 -151.20 50.83 -40.85
CA LEU A 703 -152.31 50.94 -39.89
C LEU A 703 -152.70 52.40 -39.60
N THR A 704 -151.72 53.30 -39.62
CA THR A 704 -151.92 54.76 -39.48
C THR A 704 -152.37 55.40 -40.80
N SER A 705 -151.72 55.05 -41.92
CA SER A 705 -152.28 55.28 -43.25
C SER A 705 -153.61 54.52 -43.40
N ARG A 706 -154.60 55.07 -44.10
CA ARG A 706 -155.90 54.40 -44.34
C ARG A 706 -155.80 53.20 -45.31
N SER A 707 -154.59 52.76 -45.65
CA SER A 707 -154.26 51.68 -46.57
C SER A 707 -154.08 50.31 -45.87
N ARG A 708 -155.01 49.97 -44.96
CA ARG A 708 -155.02 48.79 -44.06
C ARG A 708 -155.16 47.43 -44.76
N LYS A 709 -154.23 47.12 -45.66
CA LYS A 709 -154.16 45.90 -46.48
C LYS A 709 -152.73 45.38 -46.58
N CYS A 710 -152.55 44.06 -46.44
CA CYS A 710 -151.26 43.40 -46.50
C CYS A 710 -150.55 43.65 -47.86
N PRO A 711 -149.26 44.05 -47.88
CA PRO A 711 -148.50 44.27 -49.11
C PRO A 711 -148.52 43.11 -50.11
N ASN A 712 -148.42 41.87 -49.63
CA ASN A 712 -148.27 40.69 -50.49
C ASN A 712 -149.58 40.10 -51.00
N CYS A 713 -150.70 40.30 -50.28
CA CYS A 713 -151.95 39.58 -50.57
C CYS A 713 -153.24 40.41 -50.45
N ASN A 714 -153.13 41.73 -50.22
CA ASN A 714 -154.23 42.70 -50.13
C ASN A 714 -155.39 42.40 -49.14
N LYS A 715 -155.33 41.31 -48.36
CA LYS A 715 -156.22 41.05 -47.22
C LYS A 715 -156.12 42.21 -46.22
N SER A 716 -157.27 42.65 -45.72
CA SER A 716 -157.36 43.71 -44.70
C SER A 716 -156.91 43.20 -43.33
N PHE A 717 -156.35 44.11 -42.52
CA PHE A 717 -155.91 43.82 -41.15
C PHE A 717 -156.05 45.06 -40.25
N GLY A 718 -156.44 44.87 -38.99
CA GLY A 718 -156.60 45.92 -37.98
C GLY A 718 -155.45 45.96 -36.95
N ASN A 719 -155.58 46.86 -35.96
CA ASN A 719 -154.55 47.08 -34.94
C ASN A 719 -154.19 45.84 -34.09
N ASN A 720 -155.07 44.84 -34.00
CA ASN A 720 -154.80 43.62 -33.22
C ASN A 720 -154.26 42.46 -34.09
N ASP A 721 -154.20 42.65 -35.42
CA ASP A 721 -153.96 41.59 -36.40
C ASP A 721 -152.48 41.42 -36.78
N TYR A 722 -151.55 41.95 -35.98
CA TYR A 722 -150.11 41.74 -36.14
C TYR A 722 -149.46 41.27 -34.84
N MET A 723 -148.27 40.68 -34.97
CA MET A 723 -147.42 40.26 -33.84
C MET A 723 -145.94 40.37 -34.19
N HIS A 724 -145.11 40.71 -33.20
CA HIS A 724 -143.66 40.66 -33.35
C HIS A 724 -143.19 39.20 -33.48
N ILE A 725 -142.16 38.96 -34.29
CA ILE A 725 -141.43 37.70 -34.33
C ILE A 725 -139.92 37.98 -34.35
N THR A 726 -139.12 37.03 -33.89
CA THR A 726 -137.66 37.04 -34.05
C THR A 726 -137.30 36.06 -35.16
N LEU A 727 -136.37 36.46 -36.05
CA LEU A 727 -135.75 35.59 -37.05
C LEU A 727 -134.48 34.93 -36.49
#